data_AF-A0A8C9UGY5-F1
#
_entry.id   AF-A0A8C9UGY5-F1
#
_cell.length_a   1.000
_cell.length_b   1.000
_cell.length_c   1.000
_cell.angle_alpha   90.00
_cell.angle_beta   90.00
_cell.angle_gamma   90.00
#
_symmetry.space_group_name_H-M   'P 1'
#
loop_
_entity.id
_entity.type
_entity.pdbx_description
1 polymer ?
#
loop_
_entity_poly.entity_id
_entity_poly.type
_entity_poly.pdbx_seq_one_letter_code
_entity_poly.pdbx_strand_id
1 'polypeptide(L)'
;HGVFLSQNSGRGGKLRHHVLDSFPYQPLFLDSRIWESPLLQAAKENNLAAIRKLLTDGTCDIYQRGAVGETALHVAAMYDNLEAAVALMEAAPELINERMTSELYEGQTALHIAAANQNTMLVKALLKRGANASTARATGHFFRRSSQNLFYFGEHVLSFAACVGNEEIVQLLIENGADIKAQDSLGNTVLHILVLQPNKTFACHMYSLILSYDRNKEGPGSLELIPNNEGLSPFKLAGVEGNTVMFQYLMQKRKQNLWSFGPLSTVLYDITEIDSWAEDQSFLELIVSTKKREARQILDLTPVKELVSLKWNMYGRPYFCFLALFYILYMVCFTMCCVYRPLKPRTGNRTSSRDNTLYVQKMLQESYVAYEDELRLVGELITVIGAVVILVLEIPDILRVGAAKYFGQTILGGPFHIIVITYACMILVTMVMRLTSTTGEVVPMSFALVLGWCNVMYFARGFQMLGPFTIMIQKMIFGDLMRFCWLMAVVILGFASAFYIIFQTENPENLGQFYNYPMSLFTTFELFLTIIDGPANYDVDLPFMYSVVYFAFAIIATLLMLNLLIAMMGDTHWRVAHEQDELWRAQVVATTVMLERKLPRCLWPRSGICGREFGLGDRWYLRIEDRIDPNKHKMMRYTEAFKVQDRDNCDKGSEKLETNGDTLCKKEMSALSLSRSTSRTSSHRGWEILRRSTFRQLCGEVGPAVDEEVYDV
;
A
#
# COMPACT_ATOMS: atom_id res chain seq x y z
N HIS A 1 8.20 0.11 13.15
CA HIS A 1 7.48 -1.17 13.32
C HIS A 1 8.34 -2.09 14.16
N GLY A 2 7.79 -2.58 15.29
CA GLY A 2 8.40 -3.60 16.14
C GLY A 2 8.94 -3.05 17.45
N VAL A 3 8.55 -3.70 18.55
CA VAL A 3 8.94 -3.45 19.94
C VAL A 3 8.17 -2.32 20.62
N PHE A 4 7.03 -2.65 21.21
CA PHE A 4 6.58 -2.25 22.55
C PHE A 4 5.15 -2.76 22.66
N LEU A 5 4.98 -3.99 23.14
CA LEU A 5 3.75 -4.53 23.77
C LEU A 5 4.01 -6.02 24.06
N SER A 6 4.83 -6.27 25.07
CA SER A 6 4.85 -7.51 25.83
C SER A 6 5.34 -7.14 27.22
N GLN A 7 4.64 -7.64 28.24
CA GLN A 7 4.82 -7.37 29.67
C GLN A 7 4.30 -6.03 30.19
N ASN A 8 3.10 -6.05 30.78
CA ASN A 8 2.81 -5.43 32.09
C ASN A 8 1.36 -5.68 32.53
N SER A 9 1.11 -6.87 33.08
CA SER A 9 0.13 -6.99 34.16
C SER A 9 0.69 -6.26 35.38
N GLY A 10 0.20 -5.05 35.68
CA GLY A 10 0.54 -4.35 36.93
C GLY A 10 1.23 -2.99 36.81
N ARG A 11 0.92 -2.16 35.81
CA ARG A 11 1.22 -0.71 35.83
C ARG A 11 0.13 0.12 35.14
N GLY A 12 -1.03 0.25 35.79
CA GLY A 12 -2.12 1.16 35.38
C GLY A 12 -1.82 2.67 35.54
N GLY A 13 -0.58 3.05 35.88
CA GLY A 13 -0.21 4.45 36.16
C GLY A 13 0.55 5.18 35.04
N LYS A 14 1.10 4.49 34.03
CA LYS A 14 2.01 5.13 33.05
C LYS A 14 1.39 5.57 31.73
N LEU A 15 0.17 5.14 31.42
CA LEU A 15 -0.58 5.66 30.26
C LEU A 15 -1.31 6.98 30.57
N ARG A 16 -1.40 7.38 31.84
CA ARG A 16 -2.17 8.56 32.29
C ARG A 16 -1.53 9.91 31.96
N HIS A 17 -0.24 9.95 31.59
CA HIS A 17 0.48 11.20 31.30
C HIS A 17 0.85 11.42 29.83
N HIS A 18 0.69 10.42 28.95
CA HIS A 18 1.18 10.51 27.56
C HIS A 18 0.19 11.14 26.57
N VAL A 19 -0.95 11.68 27.02
CA VAL A 19 -1.92 12.38 26.17
C VAL A 19 -1.42 13.78 25.74
N LEU A 20 -0.33 14.30 26.35
CA LEU A 20 0.16 15.67 26.17
C LEU A 20 1.51 15.79 25.43
N ASP A 21 2.18 14.69 25.06
CA ASP A 21 3.59 14.72 24.61
C ASP A 21 3.82 15.04 23.12
N SER A 22 2.82 15.50 22.37
CA SER A 22 2.93 15.67 20.91
C SER A 22 3.40 17.05 20.44
N PHE A 23 3.49 18.05 21.33
CA PHE A 23 4.13 19.35 21.03
C PHE A 23 5.08 19.76 22.16
N PRO A 24 6.41 19.83 21.93
CA PRO A 24 7.41 19.92 22.99
C PRO A 24 7.43 21.25 23.77
N TYR A 25 6.62 22.26 23.41
CA TYR A 25 6.69 23.60 23.99
C TYR A 25 5.54 23.98 24.94
N GLN A 26 4.40 23.29 24.94
CA GLN A 26 3.21 23.69 25.70
C GLN A 26 2.90 22.95 27.02
N PRO A 27 3.40 21.72 27.31
CA PRO A 27 3.16 21.08 28.61
C PRO A 27 3.68 21.91 29.79
N LEU A 28 4.82 22.59 29.59
CA LEU A 28 5.44 23.45 30.60
C LEU A 28 4.61 24.71 30.90
N PHE A 29 3.94 25.29 29.88
CA PHE A 29 3.06 26.45 30.07
C PHE A 29 1.69 26.07 30.65
N LEU A 30 1.21 24.85 30.38
CA LEU A 30 0.01 24.31 31.01
C LEU A 30 0.21 24.19 32.53
N ASP A 31 1.29 23.53 32.96
CA ASP A 31 1.58 23.34 34.38
C ASP A 31 1.90 24.67 35.09
N SER A 32 2.50 25.66 34.42
CA SER A 32 2.77 26.96 35.03
C SER A 32 1.48 27.75 35.33
N ARG A 33 0.53 27.79 34.40
CA ARG A 33 -0.77 28.46 34.60
C ARG A 33 -1.66 27.75 35.63
N ILE A 34 -1.60 26.41 35.70
CA ILE A 34 -2.29 25.64 36.73
C ILE A 34 -1.73 25.97 38.11
N TRP A 35 -0.41 26.14 38.23
CA TRP A 35 0.25 26.52 39.49
C TRP A 35 -0.06 27.98 39.90
N GLU A 36 -0.21 28.89 38.94
CA GLU A 36 -0.55 30.30 39.19
C GLU A 36 -1.98 30.52 39.70
N SER A 37 -2.94 29.68 39.29
CA SER A 37 -4.35 29.82 39.70
C SER A 37 -4.68 28.93 40.89
N PRO A 38 -5.12 29.48 42.04
CA PRO A 38 -5.44 28.70 43.22
C PRO A 38 -6.62 27.75 43.00
N LEU A 39 -7.57 28.10 42.12
CA LEU A 39 -8.73 27.26 41.81
C LEU A 39 -8.34 26.08 40.89
N LEU A 40 -7.52 26.33 39.86
CA LEU A 40 -7.02 25.27 38.97
C LEU A 40 -6.11 24.30 39.75
N GLN A 41 -5.26 24.83 40.63
CA GLN A 41 -4.42 23.99 41.51
C GLN A 41 -5.26 23.16 42.48
N ALA A 42 -6.27 23.75 43.13
CA ALA A 42 -7.15 23.02 44.03
C ALA A 42 -7.95 21.91 43.31
N ALA A 43 -8.34 22.15 42.06
CA ALA A 43 -8.97 21.15 41.20
C ALA A 43 -8.02 20.00 40.81
N LYS A 44 -6.73 20.30 40.56
CA LYS A 44 -5.68 19.30 40.30
C LYS A 44 -5.35 18.46 41.54
N GLU A 45 -5.30 19.07 42.73
CA GLU A 45 -4.95 18.39 44.00
C GLU A 45 -6.14 17.69 44.68
N ASN A 46 -7.35 17.79 44.15
CA ASN A 46 -8.60 17.31 44.77
C ASN A 46 -8.87 17.95 46.16
N ASN A 47 -8.49 19.21 46.37
CA ASN A 47 -8.63 19.89 47.65
C ASN A 47 -10.03 20.51 47.83
N LEU A 48 -10.96 19.69 48.34
CA LEU A 48 -12.37 20.08 48.54
C LEU A 48 -12.55 21.28 49.46
N ALA A 49 -11.74 21.40 50.52
CA ALA A 49 -11.85 22.50 51.48
C ALA A 49 -11.46 23.83 50.82
N ALA A 50 -10.38 23.82 50.04
CA ALA A 50 -9.96 24.99 49.27
C ALA A 50 -11.00 25.35 48.20
N ILE A 51 -11.51 24.37 47.45
CA ILE A 51 -12.54 24.60 46.41
C ILE A 51 -13.78 25.25 47.04
N ARG A 52 -14.34 24.67 48.11
CA ARG A 52 -15.53 25.22 48.77
C ARG A 52 -15.30 26.63 49.29
N LYS A 53 -14.13 26.90 49.91
CA LYS A 53 -13.78 28.23 50.41
C LYS A 53 -13.64 29.26 49.28
N LEU A 54 -12.94 28.90 48.21
CA LEU A 54 -12.75 29.77 47.04
C LEU A 54 -14.07 30.10 46.33
N LEU A 55 -15.02 29.16 46.33
CA LEU A 55 -16.35 29.36 45.77
C LEU A 55 -17.26 30.19 46.67
N THR A 56 -17.12 30.13 48.00
CA THR A 56 -17.90 30.96 48.94
C THR A 56 -17.41 32.38 49.05
N ASP A 57 -16.10 32.62 48.86
CA ASP A 57 -15.48 33.93 49.07
C ASP A 57 -15.87 34.96 47.98
N GLY A 58 -16.51 34.53 46.88
CA GLY A 58 -17.09 35.41 45.83
C GLY A 58 -16.09 36.22 45.00
N THR A 59 -14.82 36.28 45.42
CA THR A 59 -13.73 36.98 44.74
C THR A 59 -13.04 36.14 43.66
N CYS A 60 -13.30 34.83 43.63
CA CYS A 60 -12.67 33.92 42.68
C CYS A 60 -13.45 33.90 41.36
N ASP A 61 -12.78 34.19 40.25
CA ASP A 61 -13.36 34.04 38.92
C ASP A 61 -13.46 32.55 38.57
N ILE A 62 -14.69 32.03 38.60
CA ILE A 62 -15.01 30.63 38.28
C ILE A 62 -14.69 30.31 36.81
N TYR A 63 -14.73 31.33 35.94
CA TYR A 63 -14.45 31.20 34.52
C TYR A 63 -12.98 31.40 34.16
N GLN A 64 -12.10 31.49 35.16
CA GLN A 64 -10.68 31.60 34.94
C GLN A 64 -10.20 30.46 34.02
N ARG A 65 -9.60 30.87 32.91
CA ARG A 65 -9.06 29.96 31.89
C ARG A 65 -7.57 29.73 32.10
N GLY A 66 -7.14 28.49 31.95
CA GLY A 66 -5.72 28.15 31.92
C GLY A 66 -5.05 28.44 30.57
N ALA A 67 -3.85 27.90 30.35
CA ALA A 67 -3.04 28.20 29.16
C ALA A 67 -3.70 27.74 27.84
N VAL A 68 -4.56 26.73 27.94
CA VAL A 68 -5.19 26.04 26.82
C VAL A 68 -6.71 26.33 26.79
N GLY A 69 -7.17 27.31 27.58
CA GLY A 69 -8.59 27.65 27.65
C GLY A 69 -9.41 26.68 28.51
N GLU A 70 -8.75 25.84 29.31
CA GLU A 70 -9.36 24.91 30.25
C GLU A 70 -10.00 25.64 31.45
N THR A 71 -11.12 25.11 31.94
CA THR A 71 -11.75 25.55 33.21
C THR A 71 -11.33 24.64 34.36
N ALA A 72 -11.63 25.02 35.60
CA ALA A 72 -11.40 24.16 36.77
C ALA A 72 -12.04 22.76 36.63
N LEU A 73 -13.20 22.66 35.98
CA LEU A 73 -13.87 21.38 35.72
C LEU A 73 -13.11 20.51 34.71
N HIS A 74 -12.52 21.11 33.66
CA HIS A 74 -11.65 20.39 32.73
C HIS A 74 -10.43 19.83 33.45
N VAL A 75 -9.79 20.61 34.34
CA VAL A 75 -8.65 20.15 35.14
C VAL A 75 -9.05 19.02 36.08
N ALA A 76 -10.16 19.14 36.81
CA ALA A 76 -10.65 18.06 37.67
C ALA A 76 -10.93 16.77 36.87
N ALA A 77 -11.48 16.89 35.66
CA ALA A 77 -11.70 15.75 34.77
C ALA A 77 -10.39 15.13 34.25
N MET A 78 -9.38 15.95 33.90
CA MET A 78 -8.08 15.46 33.40
C MET A 78 -7.37 14.58 34.43
N TYR A 79 -7.45 14.94 35.72
CA TYR A 79 -6.80 14.21 36.81
C TYR A 79 -7.72 13.16 37.49
N ASP A 80 -8.91 12.89 36.95
CA ASP A 80 -9.90 11.95 37.49
C ASP A 80 -10.38 12.27 38.92
N ASN A 81 -10.37 13.53 39.32
CA ASN A 81 -10.79 13.97 40.65
C ASN A 81 -12.32 14.12 40.72
N LEU A 82 -13.01 13.00 41.00
CA LEU A 82 -14.47 12.94 41.04
C LEU A 82 -15.07 13.89 42.08
N GLU A 83 -14.52 13.92 43.31
CA GLU A 83 -15.09 14.72 44.39
C GLU A 83 -14.97 16.22 44.11
N ALA A 84 -13.79 16.67 43.64
CA ALA A 84 -13.59 18.05 43.20
C ALA A 84 -14.51 18.43 42.04
N ALA A 85 -14.65 17.55 41.03
CA ALA A 85 -15.57 17.79 39.92
C ALA A 85 -17.03 17.92 40.40
N VAL A 86 -17.47 17.07 41.32
CA VAL A 86 -18.82 17.15 41.90
C VAL A 86 -19.03 18.45 42.67
N ALA A 87 -18.07 18.87 43.49
CA ALA A 87 -18.14 20.14 44.21
C ALA A 87 -18.20 21.35 43.26
N LEU A 88 -17.41 21.32 42.17
CA LEU A 88 -17.42 22.36 41.14
C LEU A 88 -18.76 22.40 40.37
N MET A 89 -19.31 21.24 40.02
CA MET A 89 -20.62 21.16 39.34
C MET A 89 -21.80 21.60 40.23
N GLU A 90 -21.72 21.38 41.54
CA GLU A 90 -22.76 21.81 42.49
C GLU A 90 -22.75 23.32 42.72
N ALA A 91 -21.57 23.92 42.77
CA ALA A 91 -21.45 25.37 42.95
C ALA A 91 -21.62 26.15 41.65
N ALA A 92 -21.19 25.60 40.52
CA ALA A 92 -21.19 26.26 39.22
C ALA A 92 -21.67 25.30 38.11
N PRO A 93 -23.00 25.08 37.98
CA PRO A 93 -23.56 24.19 36.95
C PRO A 93 -23.31 24.70 35.51
N GLU A 94 -23.05 26.00 35.35
CA GLU A 94 -22.75 26.63 34.06
C GLU A 94 -21.43 26.10 33.45
N LEU A 95 -20.48 25.63 34.25
CA LEU A 95 -19.19 25.10 33.79
C LEU A 95 -19.29 23.76 33.03
N ILE A 96 -20.41 23.04 33.15
CA ILE A 96 -20.54 21.67 32.64
C ILE A 96 -20.42 21.61 31.11
N ASN A 97 -21.02 22.58 30.43
CA ASN A 97 -21.08 22.65 28.98
C ASN A 97 -20.06 23.63 28.39
N GLU A 98 -19.19 24.19 29.22
CA GLU A 98 -18.10 25.03 28.77
C GLU A 98 -17.11 24.23 27.94
N ARG A 99 -16.65 24.86 26.87
CA ARG A 99 -15.69 24.29 25.92
C ARG A 99 -14.33 24.91 26.08
N MET A 100 -13.28 24.14 25.78
CA MET A 100 -11.93 24.66 25.64
C MET A 100 -11.84 25.56 24.41
N THR A 101 -11.08 26.65 24.53
CA THR A 101 -11.01 27.74 23.51
C THR A 101 -9.68 27.82 22.78
N SER A 102 -8.66 27.05 23.19
CA SER A 102 -7.38 27.01 22.48
C SER A 102 -7.52 26.34 21.10
N GLU A 103 -6.74 26.79 20.13
CA GLU A 103 -6.69 26.24 18.76
C GLU A 103 -6.43 24.72 18.73
N LEU A 104 -5.65 24.20 19.68
CA LEU A 104 -5.31 22.77 19.75
C LEU A 104 -6.49 21.91 20.22
N TYR A 105 -7.21 22.36 21.25
CA TYR A 105 -8.24 21.59 21.95
C TYR A 105 -9.64 22.20 21.81
N GLU A 106 -9.83 23.04 20.78
CA GLU A 106 -11.07 23.78 20.56
C GLU A 106 -12.30 22.86 20.62
N GLY A 107 -13.31 23.28 21.39
CA GLY A 107 -14.58 22.56 21.46
C GLY A 107 -14.60 21.36 22.42
N GLN A 108 -13.45 20.93 22.95
CA GLN A 108 -13.41 19.85 23.94
C GLN A 108 -14.14 20.28 25.23
N THR A 109 -14.97 19.38 25.77
CA THR A 109 -15.70 19.59 27.03
C THR A 109 -15.21 18.62 28.10
N ALA A 110 -15.54 18.89 29.37
CA ALA A 110 -15.22 17.99 30.49
C ALA A 110 -15.76 16.55 30.27
N LEU A 111 -16.90 16.41 29.58
CA LEU A 111 -17.49 15.11 29.24
C LEU A 111 -16.62 14.31 28.25
N HIS A 112 -15.95 14.96 27.30
CA HIS A 112 -14.99 14.30 26.40
C HIS A 112 -13.80 13.72 27.18
N ILE A 113 -13.27 14.48 28.13
CA ILE A 113 -12.13 14.08 28.97
C ILE A 113 -12.53 12.90 29.86
N ALA A 114 -13.68 12.98 30.53
CA ALA A 114 -14.20 11.90 31.37
C ALA A 114 -14.43 10.59 30.59
N ALA A 115 -14.94 10.68 29.37
CA ALA A 115 -15.10 9.53 28.48
C ALA A 115 -13.75 8.95 28.03
N ALA A 116 -12.78 9.81 27.69
CA ALA A 116 -11.42 9.39 27.32
C ALA A 116 -10.70 8.66 28.45
N ASN A 117 -10.86 9.13 29.69
CA ASN A 117 -10.27 8.52 30.89
C ASN A 117 -11.02 7.27 31.39
N GLN A 118 -12.13 6.88 30.75
CA GLN A 118 -12.98 5.75 31.15
C GLN A 118 -13.61 5.90 32.54
N ASN A 119 -13.77 7.13 33.03
CA ASN A 119 -14.32 7.39 34.36
C ASN A 119 -15.86 7.36 34.32
N THR A 120 -16.43 6.15 34.43
CA THR A 120 -17.87 5.90 34.37
C THR A 120 -18.66 6.71 35.42
N MET A 121 -18.10 6.87 36.62
CA MET A 121 -18.74 7.61 37.72
C MET A 121 -18.82 9.10 37.42
N LEU A 122 -17.74 9.69 36.89
CA LEU A 122 -17.72 11.09 36.48
C LEU A 122 -18.66 11.35 35.30
N VAL A 123 -18.69 10.45 34.31
CA VAL A 123 -19.64 10.53 33.19
C VAL A 123 -21.08 10.50 33.69
N LYS A 124 -21.44 9.57 34.58
CA LYS A 124 -22.79 9.53 35.20
C LYS A 124 -23.12 10.83 35.94
N ALA A 125 -22.14 11.38 36.67
CA ALA A 125 -22.31 12.62 37.42
C ALA A 125 -22.51 13.85 36.53
N LEU A 126 -21.82 13.91 35.38
CA LEU A 126 -21.94 14.96 34.37
C LEU A 126 -23.29 14.85 33.62
N LEU A 127 -23.65 13.66 33.14
CA LEU A 127 -24.90 13.43 32.41
C LEU A 127 -26.13 13.73 33.28
N LYS A 128 -26.13 13.28 34.55
CA LYS A 128 -27.22 13.56 35.50
C LYS A 128 -27.44 15.07 35.72
N ARG A 129 -26.41 15.90 35.53
CA ARG A 129 -26.46 17.35 35.70
C ARG A 129 -26.63 18.12 34.38
N GLY A 130 -26.99 17.44 33.29
CA GLY A 130 -27.33 18.09 32.02
C GLY A 130 -26.14 18.36 31.10
N ALA A 131 -25.07 17.54 31.17
CA ALA A 131 -24.00 17.60 30.18
C ALA A 131 -24.50 17.22 28.78
N ASN A 132 -24.16 18.04 27.79
CA ASN A 132 -24.59 17.84 26.40
C ASN A 132 -23.82 16.69 25.73
N ALA A 133 -24.47 15.53 25.61
CA ALA A 133 -23.90 14.37 24.92
C ALA A 133 -24.11 14.39 23.39
N SER A 134 -25.08 15.16 22.89
CA SER A 134 -25.49 15.15 21.48
C SER A 134 -24.79 16.19 20.60
N THR A 135 -24.61 17.43 21.09
CA THR A 135 -24.11 18.56 20.30
C THR A 135 -22.65 18.92 20.54
N ALA A 136 -22.04 18.41 21.61
CA ALA A 136 -20.67 18.74 21.97
C ALA A 136 -19.68 18.14 20.96
N ARG A 137 -18.83 19.00 20.37
CA ARG A 137 -17.86 18.64 19.33
C ARG A 137 -16.48 19.19 19.64
N ALA A 138 -15.48 18.32 19.62
CA ALA A 138 -14.06 18.68 19.76
C ALA A 138 -13.40 18.86 18.38
N THR A 139 -13.28 20.11 17.91
CA THR A 139 -12.83 20.47 16.54
C THR A 139 -11.38 20.91 16.44
N GLY A 140 -10.68 21.02 17.57
CA GLY A 140 -9.29 21.47 17.64
C GLY A 140 -8.32 20.65 16.78
N HIS A 141 -7.18 21.24 16.43
CA HIS A 141 -6.19 20.63 15.54
C HIS A 141 -5.67 19.27 16.05
N PHE A 142 -5.67 19.06 17.36
CA PHE A 142 -5.28 17.79 17.99
C PHE A 142 -6.21 16.62 17.65
N PHE A 143 -7.51 16.89 17.45
CA PHE A 143 -8.51 15.85 17.16
C PHE A 143 -8.67 15.54 15.67
N ARG A 144 -8.05 16.35 14.79
CA ARG A 144 -8.09 16.11 13.35
C ARG A 144 -7.26 14.89 12.96
N ARG A 145 -7.72 14.16 11.94
CA ARG A 145 -6.95 13.07 11.34
C ARG A 145 -5.72 13.64 10.62
N SER A 146 -4.55 13.51 11.23
CA SER A 146 -3.26 13.95 10.68
C SER A 146 -2.18 12.92 10.96
N SER A 147 -1.14 12.86 10.13
CA SER A 147 0.02 11.99 10.37
C SER A 147 0.86 12.41 11.58
N GLN A 148 0.67 13.64 12.06
CA GLN A 148 1.35 14.18 13.24
C GLN A 148 0.68 13.75 14.56
N ASN A 149 -0.63 13.48 14.52
CA ASN A 149 -1.39 13.11 15.70
C ASN A 149 -1.34 11.59 15.89
N LEU A 150 -1.17 11.14 17.15
CA LEU A 150 -1.03 9.72 17.48
C LEU A 150 -2.35 8.94 17.38
N PHE A 151 -3.48 9.60 17.59
CA PHE A 151 -4.80 8.99 17.58
C PHE A 151 -5.84 9.89 16.94
N TYR A 152 -6.96 9.27 16.56
CA TYR A 152 -8.13 9.93 15.98
C TYR A 152 -9.39 9.24 16.50
N PHE A 153 -10.17 9.98 17.29
CA PHE A 153 -11.41 9.49 17.92
C PHE A 153 -12.66 10.22 17.40
N GLY A 154 -12.53 11.00 16.33
CA GLY A 154 -13.57 11.90 15.85
C GLY A 154 -13.78 13.09 16.78
N GLU A 155 -14.99 13.66 16.72
CA GLU A 155 -15.32 14.91 17.41
C GLU A 155 -16.35 14.75 18.53
N HIS A 156 -17.14 13.68 18.54
CA HIS A 156 -18.28 13.53 19.45
C HIS A 156 -17.91 12.68 20.65
N VAL A 157 -18.54 12.91 21.80
CA VAL A 157 -18.29 12.13 23.03
C VAL A 157 -18.53 10.63 22.82
N LEU A 158 -19.57 10.27 22.06
CA LEU A 158 -19.88 8.87 21.74
C LEU A 158 -18.75 8.18 20.99
N SER A 159 -18.10 8.88 20.04
CA SER A 159 -17.00 8.29 19.27
C SER A 159 -15.75 8.10 20.12
N PHE A 160 -15.48 8.97 21.10
CA PHE A 160 -14.43 8.78 22.10
C PHE A 160 -14.69 7.52 22.94
N ALA A 161 -15.88 7.40 23.51
CA ALA A 161 -16.25 6.24 24.32
C ALA A 161 -16.14 4.91 23.54
N ALA A 162 -16.56 4.93 22.26
CA ALA A 162 -16.48 3.77 21.38
C ALA A 162 -15.03 3.36 21.06
N CYS A 163 -14.14 4.32 20.82
CA CYS A 163 -12.74 4.03 20.47
C CYS A 163 -11.93 3.53 21.67
N VAL A 164 -12.22 4.09 22.85
CA VAL A 164 -11.59 3.68 24.11
C VAL A 164 -12.11 2.32 24.57
N GLY A 165 -13.38 2.07 24.31
CA GLY A 165 -13.95 0.74 24.36
C GLY A 165 -14.78 0.40 25.58
N ASN A 166 -15.26 1.41 26.29
CA ASN A 166 -16.07 1.22 27.48
C ASN A 166 -17.55 1.11 27.10
N GLU A 167 -18.08 -0.12 27.10
CA GLU A 167 -19.46 -0.43 26.75
C GLU A 167 -20.48 0.27 27.66
N GLU A 168 -20.18 0.39 28.96
CA GLU A 168 -21.06 1.07 29.91
C GLU A 168 -21.22 2.56 29.59
N ILE A 169 -20.12 3.24 29.23
CA ILE A 169 -20.15 4.66 28.85
C ILE A 169 -20.93 4.84 27.55
N VAL A 170 -20.72 3.96 26.57
CA VAL A 170 -21.45 3.99 25.30
C VAL A 170 -22.95 3.84 25.52
N GLN A 171 -23.36 2.87 26.34
CA GLN A 171 -24.77 2.68 26.70
C GLN A 171 -25.35 3.92 27.40
N LEU A 172 -24.65 4.47 28.40
CA LEU A 172 -25.10 5.66 29.12
C LEU A 172 -25.27 6.87 28.20
N LEU A 173 -24.35 7.07 27.24
CA LEU A 173 -24.43 8.18 26.29
C LEU A 173 -25.63 8.03 25.35
N ILE A 174 -25.88 6.82 24.85
CA ILE A 174 -27.04 6.52 23.98
C ILE A 174 -28.36 6.71 24.75
N GLU A 175 -28.43 6.23 26.00
CA GLU A 175 -29.59 6.43 26.88
C GLU A 175 -29.88 7.92 27.15
N ASN A 176 -28.82 8.75 27.21
CA ASN A 176 -28.92 10.20 27.38
C ASN A 176 -29.01 10.96 26.03
N GLY A 177 -29.41 10.28 24.94
CA GLY A 177 -29.77 10.92 23.68
C GLY A 177 -28.59 11.28 22.76
N ALA A 178 -27.43 10.64 22.90
CA ALA A 178 -26.34 10.76 21.93
C ALA A 178 -26.77 10.20 20.56
N ASP A 179 -26.61 11.00 19.51
CA ASP A 179 -26.93 10.55 18.15
C ASP A 179 -25.83 9.65 17.59
N ILE A 180 -26.21 8.43 17.25
CA ILE A 180 -25.32 7.41 16.67
C ILE A 180 -24.96 7.76 15.21
N LYS A 181 -25.84 8.51 14.53
CA LYS A 181 -25.67 8.91 13.13
C LYS A 181 -24.88 10.21 12.97
N ALA A 182 -24.44 10.82 14.06
CA ALA A 182 -23.64 12.03 14.03
C ALA A 182 -22.36 11.84 13.21
N GLN A 183 -22.08 12.81 12.35
CA GLN A 183 -20.89 12.84 11.49
C GLN A 183 -19.96 13.96 11.94
N ASP A 184 -18.65 13.68 11.93
CA ASP A 184 -17.62 14.68 12.18
C ASP A 184 -17.36 15.58 10.96
N SER A 185 -16.35 16.46 11.03
CA SER A 185 -16.00 17.35 9.90
C SER A 185 -15.54 16.61 8.64
N LEU A 186 -15.13 15.34 8.74
CA LEU A 186 -14.76 14.49 7.60
C LEU A 186 -15.96 13.68 7.06
N GLY A 187 -17.14 13.84 7.66
CA GLY A 187 -18.33 13.05 7.33
C GLY A 187 -18.28 11.64 7.95
N ASN A 188 -17.30 11.35 8.81
CA ASN A 188 -17.16 10.04 9.42
C ASN A 188 -18.15 9.89 10.57
N THR A 189 -18.97 8.85 10.50
CA THR A 189 -19.77 8.37 11.64
C THR A 189 -18.91 7.58 12.62
N VAL A 190 -19.44 7.23 13.79
CA VAL A 190 -18.75 6.39 14.78
C VAL A 190 -18.26 5.05 14.20
N LEU A 191 -19.01 4.48 13.24
CA LEU A 191 -18.63 3.22 12.57
C LEU A 191 -17.37 3.39 11.70
N HIS A 192 -17.23 4.51 11.00
CA HIS A 192 -16.03 4.81 10.22
C HIS A 192 -14.81 4.94 11.13
N ILE A 193 -14.97 5.60 12.28
CA ILE A 193 -13.88 5.82 13.23
C ILE A 193 -13.42 4.50 13.87
N LEU A 194 -14.34 3.58 14.17
CA LEU A 194 -14.02 2.24 14.68
C LEU A 194 -13.19 1.41 13.69
N VAL A 195 -13.47 1.53 12.39
CA VAL A 195 -12.70 0.85 11.33
C VAL A 195 -11.23 1.31 11.31
N LEU A 196 -10.98 2.58 11.67
CA LEU A 196 -9.66 3.20 11.68
C LEU A 196 -8.83 2.88 12.93
N GLN A 197 -9.42 2.23 13.94
CA GLN A 197 -8.70 1.95 15.19
C GLN A 197 -7.64 0.85 15.02
N PRO A 198 -6.49 0.96 15.71
CA PRO A 198 -5.43 -0.04 15.63
C PRO A 198 -5.84 -1.38 16.24
N ASN A 199 -6.66 -1.37 17.30
CA ASN A 199 -7.16 -2.58 17.94
C ASN A 199 -8.40 -3.10 17.20
N LYS A 200 -8.15 -3.92 16.17
CA LYS A 200 -9.17 -4.39 15.23
C LYS A 200 -10.19 -5.34 15.87
N THR A 201 -9.79 -6.17 16.85
CA THR A 201 -10.68 -7.17 17.48
C THR A 201 -11.68 -6.50 18.43
N PHE A 202 -11.17 -5.61 19.28
CA PHE A 202 -11.99 -4.82 20.18
C PHE A 202 -13.02 -3.97 19.40
N ALA A 203 -12.57 -3.32 18.33
CA ALA A 203 -13.44 -2.52 17.48
C ALA A 203 -14.62 -3.32 16.91
N CYS A 204 -14.46 -4.61 16.59
CA CYS A 204 -15.55 -5.45 16.10
C CYS A 204 -16.65 -5.65 17.15
N HIS A 205 -16.28 -5.84 18.43
CA HIS A 205 -17.24 -5.96 19.52
C HIS A 205 -18.01 -4.64 19.70
N MET A 206 -17.30 -3.52 19.76
CA MET A 206 -17.95 -2.21 19.88
C MET A 206 -18.84 -1.88 18.67
N TYR A 207 -18.40 -2.24 17.47
CA TYR A 207 -19.18 -2.10 16.25
C TYR A 207 -20.50 -2.90 16.33
N SER A 208 -20.45 -4.11 16.90
CA SER A 208 -21.63 -4.94 17.14
C SER A 208 -22.61 -4.30 18.13
N LEU A 209 -22.09 -3.69 19.20
CA LEU A 209 -22.87 -3.03 20.24
C LEU A 209 -23.60 -1.81 19.66
N ILE A 210 -22.90 -0.94 18.95
CA ILE A 210 -23.48 0.27 18.36
C ILE A 210 -24.59 -0.07 17.36
N LEU A 211 -24.37 -1.09 16.52
CA LEU A 211 -25.40 -1.55 15.59
C LEU A 211 -26.62 -2.16 16.28
N SER A 212 -26.46 -2.74 17.46
CA SER A 212 -27.62 -3.27 18.21
C SER A 212 -28.61 -2.17 18.62
N TYR A 213 -28.13 -0.93 18.77
CA TYR A 213 -28.94 0.24 19.08
C TYR A 213 -29.53 0.95 17.84
N ASP A 214 -29.13 0.58 16.62
CA ASP A 214 -29.76 1.13 15.41
C ASP A 214 -31.17 0.54 15.22
N ARG A 215 -32.18 1.39 15.34
CA ARG A 215 -33.60 1.01 15.20
C ARG A 215 -33.97 0.66 13.75
N ASN A 216 -33.24 1.18 12.76
CA ASN A 216 -33.51 0.98 11.34
C ASN A 216 -32.49 0.02 10.71
N LYS A 217 -32.67 -1.28 10.96
CA LYS A 217 -31.78 -2.34 10.45
C LYS A 217 -31.77 -2.44 8.92
N GLU A 218 -32.90 -2.17 8.26
CA GLU A 218 -33.05 -2.37 6.81
C GLU A 218 -33.78 -1.17 6.19
N GLY A 219 -33.02 -0.21 5.67
CA GLY A 219 -33.55 0.96 4.96
C GLY A 219 -32.46 1.94 4.51
N PRO A 220 -32.79 2.93 3.66
CA PRO A 220 -31.85 3.93 3.11
C PRO A 220 -31.22 4.86 4.17
N GLY A 221 -31.64 4.75 5.43
CA GLY A 221 -31.05 5.43 6.58
C GLY A 221 -30.36 4.49 7.57
N SER A 222 -30.01 3.26 7.17
CA SER A 222 -29.21 2.35 7.98
C SER A 222 -27.82 2.95 8.23
N LEU A 223 -27.32 2.82 9.46
CA LEU A 223 -26.04 3.39 9.87
C LEU A 223 -24.85 2.88 9.02
N GLU A 224 -24.94 1.65 8.48
CA GLU A 224 -23.89 1.05 7.65
C GLU A 224 -23.81 1.64 6.23
N LEU A 225 -24.89 2.25 5.74
CA LEU A 225 -24.97 2.78 4.36
C LEU A 225 -24.62 4.27 4.27
N ILE A 226 -24.51 4.97 5.41
CA ILE A 226 -24.17 6.39 5.45
C ILE A 226 -22.73 6.56 4.94
N PRO A 227 -22.49 7.33 3.86
CA PRO A 227 -21.16 7.60 3.36
C PRO A 227 -20.48 8.75 4.11
N ASN A 228 -19.14 8.76 4.10
CA ASN A 228 -18.35 9.92 4.50
C ASN A 228 -18.29 10.99 3.39
N ASN A 229 -17.56 12.09 3.62
CA ASN A 229 -17.41 13.16 2.62
C ASN A 229 -16.69 12.69 1.33
N GLU A 230 -15.95 11.58 1.39
CA GLU A 230 -15.31 10.94 0.23
C GLU A 230 -16.24 9.95 -0.51
N GLY A 231 -17.47 9.74 -0.03
CA GLY A 231 -18.40 8.77 -0.60
C GLY A 231 -18.18 7.32 -0.15
N LEU A 232 -17.35 7.09 0.86
CA LEU A 232 -17.02 5.76 1.38
C LEU A 232 -17.99 5.37 2.51
N SER A 233 -18.59 4.18 2.42
CA SER A 233 -19.26 3.54 3.56
C SER A 233 -18.23 2.97 4.54
N PRO A 234 -18.60 2.64 5.79
CA PRO A 234 -17.71 1.96 6.73
C PRO A 234 -17.14 0.65 6.17
N PHE A 235 -17.94 -0.08 5.38
CA PHE A 235 -17.51 -1.30 4.70
C PHE A 235 -16.45 -1.02 3.62
N LYS A 236 -16.66 -0.02 2.75
CA LYS A 236 -15.66 0.38 1.75
C LYS A 236 -14.38 0.90 2.40
N LEU A 237 -14.51 1.69 3.47
CA LEU A 237 -13.39 2.21 4.24
C LEU A 237 -12.54 1.08 4.83
N ALA A 238 -13.16 0.00 5.33
CA ALA A 238 -12.43 -1.16 5.86
C ALA A 238 -11.52 -1.80 4.79
N GLY A 239 -11.98 -1.86 3.54
CA GLY A 239 -11.17 -2.29 2.40
C GLY A 239 -10.02 -1.34 2.08
N VAL A 240 -10.29 -0.04 1.99
CA VAL A 240 -9.29 1.01 1.66
C VAL A 240 -8.18 1.09 2.69
N GLU A 241 -8.52 0.93 3.96
CA GLU A 241 -7.60 0.94 5.09
C GLU A 241 -6.82 -0.37 5.22
N GLY A 242 -7.36 -1.48 4.72
CA GLY A 242 -6.78 -2.82 4.89
C GLY A 242 -7.08 -3.45 6.23
N ASN A 243 -8.22 -3.12 6.85
CA ASN A 243 -8.64 -3.74 8.09
C ASN A 243 -9.28 -5.12 7.80
N THR A 244 -8.43 -6.14 7.67
CA THR A 244 -8.83 -7.52 7.35
C THR A 244 -9.81 -8.12 8.37
N VAL A 245 -9.60 -7.87 9.66
CA VAL A 245 -10.44 -8.41 10.74
C VAL A 245 -11.85 -7.81 10.68
N MET A 246 -11.95 -6.48 10.58
CA MET A 246 -13.24 -5.82 10.44
C MET A 246 -13.93 -6.19 9.13
N PHE A 247 -13.18 -6.32 8.04
CA PHE A 247 -13.72 -6.75 6.75
C PHE A 247 -14.34 -8.16 6.84
N GLN A 248 -13.63 -9.12 7.43
CA GLN A 248 -14.15 -10.48 7.66
C GLN A 248 -15.39 -10.47 8.57
N TYR A 249 -15.38 -9.66 9.63
CA TYR A 249 -16.51 -9.52 10.54
C TYR A 249 -17.76 -8.97 9.82
N LEU A 250 -17.62 -7.91 9.03
CA LEU A 250 -18.71 -7.36 8.22
C LEU A 250 -19.21 -8.38 7.19
N MET A 251 -18.29 -9.14 6.60
CA MET A 251 -18.63 -10.19 5.65
C MET A 251 -19.41 -11.34 6.30
N GLN A 252 -19.10 -11.69 7.55
CA GLN A 252 -19.86 -12.69 8.29
C GLN A 252 -21.31 -12.28 8.56
N LYS A 253 -21.60 -10.97 8.64
CA LYS A 253 -22.99 -10.48 8.71
C LYS A 253 -23.70 -10.49 7.37
N ARG A 254 -22.94 -10.33 6.27
CA ARG A 254 -23.44 -10.27 4.89
C ARG A 254 -23.46 -11.63 4.18
N LYS A 255 -23.22 -12.73 4.90
CA LYS A 255 -23.28 -14.09 4.36
C LYS A 255 -24.52 -14.84 4.85
N GLN A 256 -25.09 -15.65 3.98
CA GLN A 256 -26.19 -16.55 4.29
C GLN A 256 -25.74 -17.99 4.01
N ASN A 257 -25.83 -18.86 5.01
CA ASN A 257 -25.51 -20.27 4.83
C ASN A 257 -26.73 -20.98 4.21
N LEU A 258 -26.55 -21.60 3.04
CA LEU A 258 -27.65 -22.31 2.37
C LEU A 258 -27.79 -23.73 2.95
N TRP A 259 -26.70 -24.49 2.97
CA TRP A 259 -26.66 -25.83 3.54
C TRP A 259 -25.22 -26.26 3.81
N SER A 260 -25.08 -27.20 4.73
CA SER A 260 -23.81 -27.87 5.05
C SER A 260 -24.00 -29.38 4.97
N PHE A 261 -23.22 -30.04 4.13
CA PHE A 261 -23.22 -31.49 3.95
C PHE A 261 -21.83 -32.05 4.30
N GLY A 262 -21.68 -32.55 5.52
CA GLY A 262 -20.41 -33.07 6.02
C GLY A 262 -19.30 -32.01 5.94
N PRO A 263 -18.20 -32.24 5.19
CA PRO A 263 -17.14 -31.26 5.01
C PRO A 263 -17.48 -30.16 4.00
N LEU A 264 -18.58 -30.25 3.24
CA LEU A 264 -18.95 -29.25 2.25
C LEU A 264 -19.94 -28.25 2.86
N SER A 265 -19.67 -26.95 2.73
CA SER A 265 -20.59 -25.89 3.12
C SER A 265 -20.79 -24.93 1.96
N THR A 266 -22.04 -24.68 1.60
CA THR A 266 -22.40 -23.70 0.58
C THR A 266 -22.87 -22.42 1.26
N VAL A 267 -22.19 -21.33 0.95
CA VAL A 267 -22.46 -19.99 1.49
C VAL A 267 -22.78 -19.04 0.35
N LEU A 268 -23.79 -18.19 0.57
CA LEU A 268 -24.22 -17.13 -0.32
C LEU A 268 -23.76 -15.79 0.25
N TYR A 269 -22.88 -15.08 -0.45
CA TYR A 269 -22.36 -13.77 -0.05
C TYR A 269 -23.06 -12.65 -0.80
N ASP A 270 -23.44 -11.58 -0.09
CA ASP A 270 -23.90 -10.33 -0.72
C ASP A 270 -22.69 -9.56 -1.29
N ILE A 271 -22.70 -9.35 -2.61
CA ILE A 271 -21.62 -8.67 -3.34
C ILE A 271 -22.01 -7.27 -3.81
N THR A 272 -23.16 -6.74 -3.36
CA THR A 272 -23.75 -5.49 -3.88
C THR A 272 -22.80 -4.28 -3.77
N GLU A 273 -22.11 -4.11 -2.64
CA GLU A 273 -21.12 -3.01 -2.45
C GLU A 273 -19.71 -3.36 -2.95
N ILE A 274 -19.44 -4.63 -3.30
CA ILE A 274 -18.12 -5.10 -3.75
C ILE A 274 -17.99 -4.98 -5.27
N ASP A 275 -19.09 -5.25 -5.98
CA ASP A 275 -19.13 -5.31 -7.44
C ASP A 275 -19.09 -3.92 -8.11
N SER A 276 -18.42 -3.83 -9.24
CA SER A 276 -18.09 -2.60 -9.98
C SER A 276 -19.21 -2.08 -10.88
N TRP A 277 -20.34 -2.79 -10.99
CA TRP A 277 -21.34 -2.54 -12.03
C TRP A 277 -22.16 -1.26 -11.85
N ALA A 278 -22.50 -0.88 -10.62
CA ALA A 278 -23.52 0.13 -10.33
C ALA A 278 -22.95 1.48 -9.87
N GLU A 279 -21.72 1.54 -9.38
CA GLU A 279 -21.18 2.70 -8.68
C GLU A 279 -20.03 3.36 -9.45
N ASP A 280 -19.97 4.69 -9.39
CA ASP A 280 -18.89 5.47 -10.00
C ASP A 280 -17.53 5.22 -9.33
N GLN A 281 -17.52 4.83 -8.05
CA GLN A 281 -16.34 4.39 -7.31
C GLN A 281 -16.53 2.96 -6.81
N SER A 282 -16.03 2.00 -7.59
CA SER A 282 -16.12 0.59 -7.21
C SER A 282 -15.18 0.26 -6.04
N PHE A 283 -15.61 -0.66 -5.18
CA PHE A 283 -14.79 -1.14 -4.06
C PHE A 283 -13.44 -1.73 -4.52
N LEU A 284 -13.44 -2.49 -5.62
CA LEU A 284 -12.21 -3.08 -6.18
C LEU A 284 -11.23 -2.00 -6.70
N GLU A 285 -11.75 -0.93 -7.33
CA GLU A 285 -10.93 0.21 -7.76
C GLU A 285 -10.35 0.96 -6.56
N LEU A 286 -11.12 1.13 -5.49
CA LEU A 286 -10.64 1.76 -4.26
C LEU A 286 -9.49 0.98 -3.61
N ILE A 287 -9.57 -0.37 -3.58
CA ILE A 287 -8.50 -1.22 -3.07
C ILE A 287 -7.24 -1.13 -3.95
N VAL A 288 -7.39 -1.26 -5.26
CA VAL A 288 -6.24 -1.20 -6.18
C VAL A 288 -5.59 0.18 -6.16
N SER A 289 -6.40 1.22 -5.97
CA SER A 289 -5.96 2.61 -6.01
C SER A 289 -5.50 3.18 -4.66
N THR A 290 -5.45 2.37 -3.60
CA THR A 290 -4.86 2.81 -2.33
C THR A 290 -3.35 2.63 -2.33
N LYS A 291 -2.64 3.54 -1.65
CA LYS A 291 -1.19 3.40 -1.42
C LYS A 291 -0.87 2.42 -0.29
N LYS A 292 -1.86 2.07 0.53
CA LYS A 292 -1.70 1.20 1.70
C LYS A 292 -1.43 -0.24 1.26
N ARG A 293 -0.37 -0.83 1.79
CA ARG A 293 -0.01 -2.23 1.51
C ARG A 293 -1.02 -3.20 2.11
N GLU A 294 -1.50 -2.94 3.32
CA GLU A 294 -2.44 -3.81 4.04
C GLU A 294 -3.73 -4.05 3.26
N ALA A 295 -4.20 -3.05 2.50
CA ALA A 295 -5.41 -3.17 1.69
C ALA A 295 -5.32 -4.28 0.63
N ARG A 296 -4.11 -4.64 0.17
CA ARG A 296 -3.93 -5.71 -0.82
C ARG A 296 -4.30 -7.08 -0.27
N GLN A 297 -4.16 -7.28 1.04
CA GLN A 297 -4.53 -8.53 1.71
C GLN A 297 -6.04 -8.78 1.66
N ILE A 298 -6.87 -7.73 1.49
CA ILE A 298 -8.32 -7.85 1.34
C ILE A 298 -8.68 -8.66 0.08
N LEU A 299 -7.85 -8.59 -0.97
CA LEU A 299 -8.05 -9.34 -2.21
C LEU A 299 -7.88 -10.86 -2.03
N ASP A 300 -7.27 -11.33 -0.92
CA ASP A 300 -7.10 -12.76 -0.62
C ASP A 300 -8.30 -13.33 0.14
N LEU A 301 -9.15 -12.47 0.68
CA LEU A 301 -10.27 -12.87 1.52
C LEU A 301 -11.44 -13.36 0.67
N THR A 302 -12.15 -14.36 1.16
CA THR A 302 -13.46 -14.74 0.64
C THR A 302 -14.47 -13.66 1.02
N PRO A 303 -15.37 -13.22 0.12
CA PRO A 303 -15.65 -13.69 -1.25
C PRO A 303 -14.84 -13.00 -2.36
N VAL A 304 -14.06 -11.96 -2.05
CA VAL A 304 -13.40 -11.08 -3.05
C VAL A 304 -12.48 -11.87 -3.97
N LYS A 305 -11.69 -12.78 -3.40
CA LYS A 305 -10.78 -13.66 -4.16
C LYS A 305 -11.53 -14.46 -5.23
N GLU A 306 -12.66 -15.08 -4.86
CA GLU A 306 -13.44 -15.93 -5.75
C GLU A 306 -14.22 -15.11 -6.80
N LEU A 307 -14.67 -13.91 -6.43
CA LEU A 307 -15.29 -13.00 -7.39
C LEU A 307 -14.30 -12.59 -8.50
N VAL A 308 -13.09 -12.21 -8.11
CA VAL A 308 -12.04 -11.80 -9.05
C VAL A 308 -11.60 -12.99 -9.90
N SER A 309 -11.39 -14.16 -9.30
CA SER A 309 -10.99 -15.37 -10.03
C SER A 309 -12.03 -15.75 -11.09
N LEU A 310 -13.31 -15.66 -10.75
CA LEU A 310 -14.42 -15.88 -11.67
C LEU A 310 -14.42 -14.85 -12.80
N LYS A 311 -14.35 -13.55 -12.48
CA LYS A 311 -14.31 -12.47 -13.48
C LYS A 311 -13.13 -12.62 -14.45
N TRP A 312 -11.95 -12.93 -13.91
CA TRP A 312 -10.74 -13.08 -14.71
C TRP A 312 -10.79 -14.32 -15.61
N ASN A 313 -11.21 -15.47 -15.10
CA ASN A 313 -11.19 -16.70 -15.89
C ASN A 313 -12.27 -16.73 -16.98
N MET A 314 -13.46 -16.19 -16.69
CA MET A 314 -14.58 -16.20 -17.63
C MET A 314 -14.43 -15.15 -18.73
N TYR A 315 -14.09 -13.91 -18.38
CA TYR A 315 -14.13 -12.78 -19.31
C TYR A 315 -12.78 -12.05 -19.42
N GLY A 316 -12.11 -11.80 -18.28
CA GLY A 316 -10.90 -10.98 -18.26
C GLY A 316 -9.77 -11.54 -19.11
N ARG A 317 -9.37 -12.78 -18.87
CA ARG A 317 -8.28 -13.46 -19.57
C ARG A 317 -8.51 -13.60 -21.08
N PRO A 318 -9.66 -14.09 -21.60
CA PRO A 318 -9.85 -14.18 -23.04
C PRO A 318 -9.84 -12.81 -23.71
N TYR A 319 -10.58 -11.83 -23.18
CA TYR A 319 -10.58 -10.47 -23.76
C TYR A 319 -9.21 -9.79 -23.70
N PHE A 320 -8.47 -9.99 -22.61
CA PHE A 320 -7.11 -9.47 -22.48
C PHE A 320 -6.14 -10.10 -23.48
N CYS A 321 -6.23 -11.42 -23.69
CA CYS A 321 -5.44 -12.11 -24.72
C CYS A 321 -5.79 -11.63 -26.13
N PHE A 322 -7.07 -11.41 -26.45
CA PHE A 322 -7.49 -10.84 -27.73
C PHE A 322 -6.94 -9.43 -27.92
N LEU A 323 -7.03 -8.58 -26.89
CA LEU A 323 -6.47 -7.22 -26.93
C LEU A 323 -4.95 -7.24 -27.14
N ALA A 324 -4.23 -8.14 -26.46
CA ALA A 324 -2.79 -8.32 -26.64
C ALA A 324 -2.45 -8.74 -28.08
N LEU A 325 -3.21 -9.67 -28.65
CA LEU A 325 -3.03 -10.13 -30.03
C LEU A 325 -3.26 -8.99 -31.03
N PHE A 326 -4.34 -8.21 -30.87
CA PHE A 326 -4.60 -7.05 -31.71
C PHE A 326 -3.51 -5.98 -31.60
N TYR A 327 -3.02 -5.70 -30.39
CA TYR A 327 -1.94 -4.74 -30.18
C TYR A 327 -0.62 -5.21 -30.82
N ILE A 328 -0.28 -6.50 -30.71
CA ILE A 328 0.90 -7.06 -31.36
C ILE A 328 0.77 -6.97 -32.88
N LEU A 329 -0.38 -7.31 -33.46
CA LEU A 329 -0.63 -7.15 -34.91
C LEU A 329 -0.52 -5.68 -35.35
N TYR A 330 -1.04 -4.77 -34.54
CA TYR A 330 -0.92 -3.33 -34.76
C TYR A 330 0.54 -2.87 -34.74
N MET A 331 1.35 -3.36 -33.79
CA MET A 331 2.79 -3.08 -33.74
C MET A 331 3.56 -3.69 -34.92
N VAL A 332 3.20 -4.89 -35.36
CA VAL A 332 3.78 -5.50 -36.57
C VAL A 332 3.46 -4.65 -37.80
N CYS A 333 2.21 -4.20 -37.96
CA CYS A 333 1.81 -3.29 -39.04
C CYS A 333 2.64 -2.00 -39.00
N PHE A 334 2.79 -1.38 -37.83
CA PHE A 334 3.63 -0.19 -37.65
C PHE A 334 5.09 -0.43 -38.00
N THR A 335 5.69 -1.54 -37.57
CA THR A 335 7.07 -1.88 -37.93
C THR A 335 7.25 -2.06 -39.43
N MET A 336 6.30 -2.71 -40.11
CA MET A 336 6.36 -2.91 -41.55
C MET A 336 6.31 -1.57 -42.30
N CYS A 337 5.48 -0.62 -41.84
CA CYS A 337 5.45 0.74 -42.40
C CYS A 337 6.78 1.49 -42.20
N CYS A 338 7.43 1.30 -41.05
CA CYS A 338 8.73 1.93 -40.76
C CYS A 338 9.88 1.32 -41.57
N VAL A 339 9.87 -0.01 -41.78
CA VAL A 339 10.89 -0.72 -42.57
C VAL A 339 10.82 -0.30 -44.04
N TYR A 340 9.61 -0.22 -44.61
CA TYR A 340 9.40 0.20 -46.01
C TYR A 340 9.23 1.73 -46.17
N ARG A 341 9.95 2.51 -45.35
CA ARG A 341 9.94 3.97 -45.41
C ARG A 341 10.40 4.47 -46.79
N PRO A 342 9.78 5.51 -47.36
CA PRO A 342 10.14 6.02 -48.68
C PRO A 342 11.50 6.74 -48.67
N LEU A 343 12.53 6.06 -49.18
CA LEU A 343 13.90 6.53 -49.29
C LEU A 343 14.33 6.64 -50.75
N LYS A 344 15.17 7.64 -51.07
CA LYS A 344 15.85 7.79 -52.35
C LYS A 344 17.36 7.93 -52.15
N PRO A 345 18.20 7.52 -53.11
CA PRO A 345 19.63 7.75 -53.03
C PRO A 345 19.92 9.24 -52.94
N ARG A 346 20.91 9.63 -52.13
CA ARG A 346 21.34 11.02 -51.98
C ARG A 346 21.88 11.54 -53.31
N THR A 347 21.36 12.69 -53.76
CA THR A 347 21.80 13.34 -55.01
C THR A 347 22.87 14.42 -54.82
N GLY A 348 23.06 14.92 -53.59
CA GLY A 348 24.06 15.97 -53.29
C GLY A 348 25.45 15.41 -52.95
N ASN A 349 26.51 16.14 -53.34
CA ASN A 349 27.90 15.80 -53.04
C ASN A 349 28.14 15.59 -51.53
N ARG A 350 29.04 14.66 -51.19
CA ARG A 350 29.54 14.48 -49.81
C ARG A 350 30.33 15.72 -49.40
N THR A 351 29.87 16.42 -48.37
CA THR A 351 30.51 17.64 -47.86
C THR A 351 31.59 17.37 -46.82
N SER A 352 31.56 16.20 -46.18
CA SER A 352 32.54 15.76 -45.17
C SER A 352 32.86 14.27 -45.37
N SER A 353 34.11 13.87 -45.14
CA SER A 353 34.52 12.47 -45.16
C SER A 353 33.84 11.63 -44.08
N ARG A 354 33.30 12.27 -43.03
CA ARG A 354 32.52 11.64 -41.95
C ARG A 354 31.03 11.53 -42.26
N ASP A 355 30.55 12.14 -43.35
CA ASP A 355 29.14 12.09 -43.76
C ASP A 355 28.87 10.80 -44.56
N ASN A 356 28.44 9.77 -43.83
CA ASN A 356 28.15 8.44 -44.35
C ASN A 356 26.70 8.27 -44.85
N THR A 357 25.92 9.35 -44.98
CA THR A 357 24.51 9.26 -45.40
C THR A 357 24.35 8.88 -46.87
N LEU A 358 23.88 7.66 -47.14
CA LEU A 358 23.66 7.13 -48.49
C LEU A 358 22.26 7.42 -49.04
N TYR A 359 21.25 7.38 -48.16
CA TYR A 359 19.84 7.54 -48.52
C TYR A 359 19.24 8.76 -47.83
N VAL A 360 18.40 9.49 -48.57
CA VAL A 360 17.64 10.65 -48.09
C VAL A 360 16.15 10.35 -48.25
N GLN A 361 15.33 10.91 -47.37
CA GLN A 361 13.88 10.76 -47.42
C GLN A 361 13.30 11.35 -48.73
N LYS A 362 12.32 10.65 -49.31
CA LYS A 362 11.52 11.17 -50.43
C LYS A 362 10.52 12.24 -49.96
N MET A 363 10.21 13.20 -50.83
CA MET A 363 9.14 14.16 -50.56
C MET A 363 7.76 13.50 -50.68
N LEU A 364 6.72 14.09 -50.08
CA LEU A 364 5.37 13.50 -50.06
C LEU A 364 4.84 13.19 -51.48
N GLN A 365 5.04 14.11 -52.43
CA GLN A 365 4.63 13.93 -53.83
C GLN A 365 5.33 12.75 -54.53
N GLU A 366 6.57 12.44 -54.14
CA GLU A 366 7.36 11.34 -54.73
C GLU A 366 7.12 10.00 -54.02
N SER A 367 6.43 10.00 -52.88
CA SER A 367 6.37 8.86 -51.96
C SER A 367 5.20 7.91 -52.20
N TYR A 368 4.15 8.32 -52.90
CA TYR A 368 2.91 7.53 -53.06
C TYR A 368 2.52 7.39 -54.54
N VAL A 369 3.39 6.78 -55.33
CA VAL A 369 3.19 6.61 -56.79
C VAL A 369 3.05 5.14 -57.17
N ALA A 370 3.77 4.24 -56.48
CA ALA A 370 3.72 2.82 -56.77
C ALA A 370 2.60 2.12 -56.00
N TYR A 371 2.13 0.97 -56.52
CA TYR A 371 1.14 0.13 -55.84
C TYR A 371 1.62 -0.34 -54.45
N GLU A 372 2.91 -0.59 -54.28
CA GLU A 372 3.51 -0.93 -52.97
C GLU A 372 3.36 0.21 -51.95
N ASP A 373 3.39 1.46 -52.42
CA ASP A 373 3.19 2.63 -51.56
C ASP A 373 1.72 2.79 -51.14
N GLU A 374 0.76 2.31 -51.93
CA GLU A 374 -0.67 2.29 -51.55
C GLU A 374 -0.92 1.34 -50.39
N LEU A 375 -0.31 0.14 -50.41
CA LEU A 375 -0.38 -0.79 -49.28
C LEU A 375 0.25 -0.19 -48.01
N ARG A 376 1.37 0.52 -48.16
CA ARG A 376 1.99 1.25 -47.04
C ARG A 376 1.08 2.37 -46.53
N LEU A 377 0.44 3.12 -47.41
CA LEU A 377 -0.49 4.20 -47.03
C LEU A 377 -1.65 3.67 -46.18
N VAL A 378 -2.21 2.51 -46.55
CA VAL A 378 -3.25 1.85 -45.74
C VAL A 378 -2.72 1.49 -44.35
N GLY A 379 -1.50 0.94 -44.27
CA GLY A 379 -0.85 0.64 -42.99
C GLY A 379 -0.59 1.90 -42.14
N GLU A 380 -0.07 2.96 -42.74
CA GLU A 380 0.15 4.25 -42.08
C GLU A 380 -1.17 4.82 -41.54
N LEU A 381 -2.25 4.76 -42.33
CA LEU A 381 -3.58 5.20 -41.90
C LEU A 381 -4.10 4.39 -40.70
N ILE A 382 -3.96 3.06 -40.73
CA ILE A 382 -4.31 2.19 -39.59
C ILE A 382 -3.53 2.61 -38.34
N THR A 383 -2.23 2.90 -38.48
CA THR A 383 -1.38 3.29 -37.34
C THR A 383 -1.77 4.64 -36.75
N VAL A 384 -2.09 5.62 -37.59
CA VAL A 384 -2.55 6.94 -37.13
C VAL A 384 -3.91 6.85 -36.45
N ILE A 385 -4.86 6.11 -37.04
CA ILE A 385 -6.18 5.90 -36.44
C ILE A 385 -6.03 5.17 -35.09
N GLY A 386 -5.20 4.13 -35.02
CA GLY A 386 -4.91 3.43 -33.77
C GLY A 386 -4.31 4.33 -32.70
N ALA A 387 -3.36 5.20 -33.06
CA ALA A 387 -2.79 6.19 -32.13
C ALA A 387 -3.84 7.18 -31.59
N VAL A 388 -4.75 7.66 -32.44
CA VAL A 388 -5.85 8.53 -32.00
C VAL A 388 -6.80 7.78 -31.06
N VAL A 389 -7.16 6.53 -31.38
CA VAL A 389 -8.01 5.70 -30.51
C VAL A 389 -7.36 5.49 -29.13
N ILE A 390 -6.05 5.22 -29.08
CA ILE A 390 -5.30 5.12 -27.83
C ILE A 390 -5.44 6.41 -27.00
N LEU A 391 -5.25 7.58 -27.60
CA LEU A 391 -5.38 8.85 -26.89
C LEU A 391 -6.80 9.11 -26.40
N VAL A 392 -7.81 8.81 -27.22
CA VAL A 392 -9.23 8.96 -26.83
C VAL A 392 -9.60 8.04 -25.68
N LEU A 393 -9.01 6.85 -25.59
CA LEU A 393 -9.25 5.90 -24.50
C LEU A 393 -8.49 6.25 -23.20
N GLU A 394 -7.32 6.89 -23.28
CA GLU A 394 -6.48 7.16 -22.10
C GLU A 394 -6.71 8.56 -21.48
N ILE A 395 -6.97 9.60 -22.30
CA ILE A 395 -7.12 10.98 -21.80
C ILE A 395 -8.29 11.13 -20.80
N PRO A 396 -9.49 10.55 -21.03
CA PRO A 396 -10.60 10.65 -20.07
C PRO A 396 -10.29 10.00 -18.72
N ASP A 397 -9.53 8.90 -18.71
CA ASP A 397 -9.15 8.20 -17.47
C ASP A 397 -8.20 9.05 -16.60
N ILE A 398 -7.29 9.78 -17.26
CA ILE A 398 -6.39 10.74 -16.58
C ILE A 398 -7.19 11.86 -15.92
N LEU A 399 -8.20 12.39 -16.61
CA LEU A 399 -9.05 13.45 -16.08
C LEU A 399 -9.91 12.96 -14.90
N ARG A 400 -10.34 11.69 -14.92
CA ARG A 400 -11.15 11.09 -13.86
C ARG A 400 -10.36 10.82 -12.57
N VAL A 401 -9.22 10.14 -12.70
CA VAL A 401 -8.44 9.66 -11.53
C VAL A 401 -7.45 10.73 -11.05
N GLY A 402 -7.09 11.67 -11.91
CA GLY A 402 -6.05 12.66 -11.69
C GLY A 402 -4.66 12.12 -12.09
N ALA A 403 -3.88 12.94 -12.80
CA ALA A 403 -2.59 12.54 -13.38
C ALA A 403 -1.60 11.97 -12.35
N ALA A 404 -1.47 12.60 -11.18
CA ALA A 404 -0.52 12.16 -10.15
C ALA A 404 -0.87 10.76 -9.59
N LYS A 405 -2.16 10.45 -9.45
CA LYS A 405 -2.62 9.14 -8.95
C LYS A 405 -2.54 8.08 -10.05
N TYR A 406 -2.89 8.43 -11.28
CA TYR A 406 -2.85 7.53 -12.44
C TYR A 406 -1.42 7.06 -12.75
N PHE A 407 -0.45 7.98 -12.80
CA PHE A 407 0.95 7.65 -13.11
C PHE A 407 1.73 7.12 -11.90
N GLY A 408 1.39 7.56 -10.69
CA GLY A 408 2.09 7.14 -9.46
C GLY A 408 1.81 5.70 -9.03
N GLN A 409 0.79 5.05 -9.59
CA GLN A 409 0.37 3.70 -9.19
C GLN A 409 0.88 2.63 -10.16
N THR A 410 1.96 1.98 -9.76
CA THR A 410 2.59 0.89 -10.50
C THR A 410 1.65 -0.29 -10.75
N ILE A 411 0.68 -0.51 -9.86
CA ILE A 411 -0.28 -1.62 -9.94
C ILE A 411 -1.33 -1.38 -11.02
N LEU A 412 -1.75 -0.13 -11.27
CA LEU A 412 -2.75 0.18 -12.31
C LEU A 412 -2.15 0.12 -13.72
N GLY A 413 -0.84 0.29 -13.83
CA GLY A 413 -0.10 0.35 -15.10
C GLY A 413 1.11 1.27 -15.03
N GLY A 414 1.12 2.21 -14.07
CA GLY A 414 2.23 3.12 -13.79
C GLY A 414 2.84 3.73 -15.06
N PRO A 415 4.10 3.39 -15.39
CA PRO A 415 4.82 3.97 -16.52
C PRO A 415 4.31 3.50 -17.88
N PHE A 416 3.63 2.35 -17.98
CA PHE A 416 3.15 1.84 -19.27
C PHE A 416 2.11 2.78 -19.90
N HIS A 417 1.29 3.42 -19.09
CA HIS A 417 0.35 4.45 -19.56
C HIS A 417 1.08 5.69 -20.10
N ILE A 418 2.21 6.08 -19.50
CA ILE A 418 3.06 7.15 -20.03
C ILE A 418 3.69 6.71 -21.35
N ILE A 419 4.19 5.48 -21.44
CA ILE A 419 4.81 4.91 -22.64
C ILE A 419 3.81 4.86 -23.80
N VAL A 420 2.56 4.43 -23.57
CA VAL A 420 1.56 4.32 -24.64
C VAL A 420 1.08 5.69 -25.14
N ILE A 421 0.96 6.68 -24.25
CA ILE A 421 0.60 8.06 -24.63
C ILE A 421 1.74 8.71 -25.40
N THR A 422 2.97 8.59 -24.90
CA THR A 422 4.16 9.13 -25.61
C THR A 422 4.35 8.46 -26.97
N TYR A 423 4.12 7.15 -27.07
CA TYR A 423 4.08 6.42 -28.33
C TYR A 423 3.06 7.02 -29.31
N ALA A 424 1.81 7.21 -28.89
CA ALA A 424 0.76 7.77 -29.74
C ALA A 424 1.08 9.21 -30.17
N CYS A 425 1.63 10.03 -29.27
CA CYS A 425 2.10 11.38 -29.59
C CYS A 425 3.24 11.37 -30.63
N MET A 426 4.20 10.45 -30.52
CA MET A 426 5.31 10.34 -31.49
C MET A 426 4.81 9.93 -32.89
N ILE A 427 3.77 9.11 -32.99
CA ILE A 427 3.13 8.79 -34.28
C ILE A 427 2.47 10.02 -34.88
N LEU A 428 1.74 10.81 -34.08
CA LEU A 428 1.13 12.05 -34.57
C LEU A 428 2.18 13.06 -35.03
N VAL A 429 3.29 13.20 -34.30
CA VAL A 429 4.43 14.03 -34.73
C VAL A 429 5.00 13.52 -36.06
N THR A 430 5.16 12.21 -36.21
CA THR A 430 5.63 11.58 -37.46
C THR A 430 4.69 11.91 -38.63
N MET A 431 3.37 11.83 -38.42
CA MET A 431 2.37 12.20 -39.42
C MET A 431 2.48 13.69 -39.80
N VAL A 432 2.56 14.58 -38.81
CA VAL A 432 2.73 16.03 -39.06
C VAL A 432 4.00 16.30 -39.86
N MET A 433 5.13 15.70 -39.47
CA MET A 433 6.40 15.84 -40.17
C MET A 433 6.35 15.32 -41.61
N ARG A 434 5.59 14.24 -41.85
CA ARG A 434 5.37 13.69 -43.20
C ARG A 434 4.56 14.67 -44.05
N LEU A 435 3.50 15.27 -43.51
CA LEU A 435 2.67 16.26 -44.21
C LEU A 435 3.44 17.54 -44.52
N THR A 436 4.29 18.01 -43.60
CA THR A 436 5.13 19.20 -43.80
C THR A 436 6.40 18.92 -44.61
N SER A 437 6.66 17.66 -44.99
CA SER A 437 7.88 17.21 -45.68
C SER A 437 9.17 17.67 -44.98
N THR A 438 9.16 17.71 -43.65
CA THR A 438 10.32 18.12 -42.84
C THR A 438 11.33 16.99 -42.71
N THR A 439 12.62 17.32 -42.78
CA THR A 439 13.70 16.36 -42.51
C THR A 439 13.73 15.96 -41.04
N GLY A 440 14.11 14.70 -40.75
CA GLY A 440 14.30 14.23 -39.37
C GLY A 440 13.20 13.32 -38.82
N GLU A 441 12.30 12.84 -39.68
CA GLU A 441 11.24 11.87 -39.30
C GLU A 441 11.78 10.61 -38.59
N VAL A 442 13.05 10.26 -38.83
CA VAL A 442 13.67 9.09 -38.19
C VAL A 442 13.67 9.19 -36.66
N VAL A 443 13.78 10.39 -36.10
CA VAL A 443 13.88 10.60 -34.65
C VAL A 443 12.60 10.19 -33.94
N PRO A 444 11.41 10.79 -34.22
CA PRO A 444 10.17 10.37 -33.58
C PRO A 444 9.79 8.93 -33.93
N MET A 445 10.10 8.45 -35.14
CA MET A 445 9.85 7.07 -35.56
C MET A 445 10.66 6.07 -34.74
N SER A 446 11.96 6.33 -34.49
CA SER A 446 12.81 5.47 -33.66
C SER A 446 12.31 5.39 -32.22
N PHE A 447 11.89 6.52 -31.63
CA PHE A 447 11.28 6.52 -30.30
C PHE A 447 9.96 5.75 -30.28
N ALA A 448 9.09 5.95 -31.27
CA ALA A 448 7.81 5.24 -31.36
C ALA A 448 8.00 3.72 -31.47
N LEU A 449 8.99 3.23 -32.23
CA LEU A 449 9.27 1.80 -32.33
C LEU A 449 9.65 1.19 -30.98
N VAL A 450 10.58 1.82 -30.26
CA VAL A 450 11.03 1.32 -28.95
C VAL A 450 9.89 1.38 -27.94
N LEU A 451 9.22 2.52 -27.82
CA LEU A 451 8.12 2.70 -26.86
C LEU A 451 6.96 1.74 -27.14
N GLY A 452 6.57 1.58 -28.41
CA GLY A 452 5.48 0.70 -28.81
C GLY A 452 5.74 -0.78 -28.48
N TRP A 453 6.95 -1.28 -28.75
CA TRP A 453 7.35 -2.65 -28.39
C TRP A 453 7.56 -2.83 -26.89
N CYS A 454 8.17 -1.86 -26.20
CA CYS A 454 8.29 -1.90 -24.74
C CYS A 454 6.91 -1.97 -24.06
N ASN A 455 5.89 -1.33 -24.64
CA ASN A 455 4.53 -1.41 -24.13
C ASN A 455 3.88 -2.80 -24.32
N VAL A 456 4.43 -3.70 -25.16
CA VAL A 456 3.96 -5.10 -25.22
C VAL A 456 4.15 -5.80 -23.87
N MET A 457 5.16 -5.41 -23.09
CA MET A 457 5.37 -5.93 -21.74
C MET A 457 4.19 -5.65 -20.80
N TYR A 458 3.35 -4.66 -21.08
CA TYR A 458 2.11 -4.44 -20.32
C TYR A 458 1.21 -5.69 -20.35
N PHE A 459 1.16 -6.40 -21.49
CA PHE A 459 0.33 -7.59 -21.65
C PHE A 459 0.90 -8.84 -20.97
N ALA A 460 2.17 -8.82 -20.53
CA ALA A 460 2.73 -9.93 -19.75
C ALA A 460 2.05 -10.10 -18.38
N ARG A 461 1.37 -9.06 -17.87
CA ARG A 461 0.63 -9.05 -16.60
C ARG A 461 -0.49 -10.09 -16.53
N GLY A 462 -1.09 -10.44 -17.67
CA GLY A 462 -2.16 -11.43 -17.74
C GLY A 462 -1.71 -12.88 -17.51
N PHE A 463 -0.40 -13.13 -17.49
CA PHE A 463 0.18 -14.45 -17.32
C PHE A 463 0.89 -14.54 -15.97
N GLN A 464 0.54 -15.56 -15.18
CA GLN A 464 1.12 -15.77 -13.85
C GLN A 464 2.65 -15.94 -13.89
N MET A 465 3.18 -16.58 -14.95
CA MET A 465 4.62 -16.78 -15.10
C MET A 465 5.38 -15.49 -15.44
N LEU A 466 4.77 -14.54 -16.18
CA LEU A 466 5.49 -13.37 -16.70
C LEU A 466 5.19 -12.08 -15.92
N GLY A 467 4.01 -11.98 -15.30
CA GLY A 467 3.56 -10.80 -14.57
C GLY A 467 4.52 -10.36 -13.47
N PRO A 468 4.88 -11.22 -12.51
CA PRO A 468 5.92 -10.97 -11.50
C PRO A 468 7.22 -10.34 -12.04
N PHE A 469 7.74 -10.87 -13.15
CA PHE A 469 8.99 -10.39 -13.73
C PHE A 469 8.89 -8.94 -14.22
N THR A 470 7.74 -8.54 -14.78
CA THR A 470 7.55 -7.14 -15.20
C THR A 470 7.56 -6.15 -14.03
N ILE A 471 7.00 -6.54 -12.88
CA ILE A 471 7.00 -5.72 -11.66
C ILE A 471 8.43 -5.53 -11.16
N MET A 472 9.22 -6.60 -11.23
CA MET A 472 10.61 -6.58 -10.81
C MET A 472 11.44 -5.64 -11.68
N ILE A 473 11.31 -5.73 -13.02
CA ILE A 473 11.98 -4.81 -13.96
C ILE A 473 11.62 -3.36 -13.63
N GLN A 474 10.34 -3.07 -13.39
CA GLN A 474 9.91 -1.71 -13.05
C GLN A 474 10.54 -1.22 -11.73
N LYS A 475 10.53 -2.05 -10.67
CA LYS A 475 11.12 -1.68 -9.38
C LYS A 475 12.64 -1.50 -9.48
N MET A 476 13.32 -2.32 -10.29
CA MET A 476 14.75 -2.20 -10.55
C MET A 476 15.08 -0.89 -11.28
N ILE A 477 14.32 -0.53 -12.32
CA ILE A 477 14.54 0.71 -13.09
C ILE A 477 14.33 1.95 -12.21
N PHE A 478 13.19 2.07 -11.53
CA PHE A 478 12.88 3.29 -10.77
C PHE A 478 13.50 3.36 -9.37
N GLY A 479 13.90 2.21 -8.81
CA GLY A 479 14.49 2.12 -7.47
C GLY A 479 16.01 2.12 -7.51
N ASP A 480 16.59 1.01 -7.98
CA ASP A 480 18.03 0.75 -7.85
C ASP A 480 18.84 1.42 -8.95
N LEU A 481 18.38 1.32 -10.19
CA LEU A 481 19.06 1.90 -11.34
C LEU A 481 19.15 3.43 -11.22
N MET A 482 18.09 4.12 -10.79
CA MET A 482 18.15 5.58 -10.59
C MET A 482 19.17 6.00 -9.51
N ARG A 483 19.31 5.24 -8.42
CA ARG A 483 20.33 5.50 -7.38
C ARG A 483 21.73 5.23 -7.92
N PHE A 484 21.87 4.15 -8.69
CA PHE A 484 23.12 3.79 -9.33
C PHE A 484 23.54 4.80 -10.40
N CYS A 485 22.61 5.30 -11.22
CA CYS A 485 22.88 6.30 -12.26
C CYS A 485 23.53 7.56 -11.71
N TRP A 486 23.17 8.00 -10.50
CA TRP A 486 23.82 9.14 -9.85
C TRP A 486 25.29 8.89 -9.55
N LEU A 487 25.61 7.72 -8.97
CA LEU A 487 26.99 7.33 -8.68
C LEU A 487 27.78 7.12 -9.98
N MET A 488 27.17 6.45 -10.96
CA MET A 488 27.73 6.22 -12.29
C MET A 488 28.04 7.53 -13.01
N ALA A 489 27.14 8.51 -12.98
CA ALA A 489 27.34 9.80 -13.63
C ALA A 489 28.55 10.56 -13.05
N VAL A 490 28.77 10.51 -11.73
CA VAL A 490 29.95 11.13 -11.09
C VAL A 490 31.24 10.51 -11.59
N VAL A 491 31.29 9.18 -11.69
CA VAL A 491 32.46 8.44 -12.20
C VAL A 491 32.70 8.78 -13.68
N ILE A 492 31.67 8.67 -14.52
CA ILE A 492 31.79 8.93 -15.96
C ILE A 492 32.21 10.37 -16.23
N LEU A 493 31.63 11.37 -15.57
CA LEU A 493 32.02 12.77 -15.77
C LEU A 493 33.48 13.03 -15.39
N GLY A 494 33.94 12.45 -14.27
CA GLY A 494 35.33 12.54 -13.85
C GLY A 494 36.29 11.91 -14.86
N PHE A 495 36.09 10.63 -15.19
CA PHE A 495 36.99 9.90 -16.07
C PHE A 495 36.92 10.36 -17.53
N ALA A 496 35.74 10.72 -18.05
CA ALA A 496 35.62 11.24 -19.41
C ALA A 496 36.37 12.56 -19.58
N SER A 497 36.36 13.43 -18.56
CA SER A 497 37.16 14.66 -18.57
C SER A 497 38.66 14.37 -18.55
N ALA A 498 39.10 13.37 -17.77
CA ALA A 498 40.49 12.95 -17.74
C ALA A 498 40.93 12.33 -19.09
N PHE A 499 40.14 11.43 -19.66
CA PHE A 499 40.43 10.83 -20.98
C PHE A 499 40.44 11.89 -22.09
N TYR A 500 39.52 12.85 -22.04
CA TYR A 500 39.52 13.95 -23.01
C TYR A 500 40.81 14.77 -22.94
N ILE A 501 41.28 15.15 -21.76
CA ILE A 501 42.52 15.93 -21.59
C ILE A 501 43.74 15.13 -22.09
N ILE A 502 43.80 13.82 -21.81
CA ILE A 502 44.92 12.96 -22.24
C ILE A 502 45.01 12.88 -23.77
N PHE A 503 43.87 12.75 -24.46
CA PHE A 503 43.82 12.64 -25.91
C PHE A 503 43.61 13.96 -26.64
N GLN A 504 43.52 15.09 -25.93
CA GLN A 504 43.33 16.41 -26.52
C GLN A 504 44.53 16.84 -27.38
N THR A 505 45.74 16.39 -27.02
CA THR A 505 46.98 16.68 -27.74
C THR A 505 47.34 15.64 -28.79
N GLU A 506 46.62 14.52 -28.84
CA GLU A 506 46.92 13.38 -29.71
C GLU A 506 46.21 13.49 -31.06
N ASN A 507 46.75 12.83 -32.08
CA ASN A 507 46.12 12.82 -33.40
C ASN A 507 44.82 11.96 -33.36
N PRO A 508 43.64 12.53 -33.65
CA PRO A 508 42.37 11.81 -33.61
C PRO A 508 42.22 10.71 -34.65
N GLU A 509 43.12 10.62 -35.65
CA GLU A 509 43.08 9.57 -36.68
C GLU A 509 43.57 8.21 -36.16
N ASN A 510 44.52 8.20 -35.21
CA ASN A 510 45.12 6.97 -34.68
C ASN A 510 44.29 6.33 -33.55
N LEU A 511 43.55 7.15 -32.79
CA LEU A 511 42.71 6.71 -31.68
C LEU A 511 41.52 7.66 -31.44
N GLY A 512 40.60 7.68 -32.40
CA GLY A 512 39.49 8.65 -32.46
C GLY A 512 38.31 8.40 -31.51
N GLN A 513 38.50 7.76 -30.36
CA GLN A 513 37.40 7.53 -29.41
C GLN A 513 37.12 8.74 -28.49
N PHE A 514 38.11 9.63 -28.29
CA PHE A 514 38.02 10.76 -27.35
C PHE A 514 38.25 12.15 -27.99
N TYR A 515 38.03 12.29 -29.30
CA TYR A 515 38.34 13.51 -30.05
C TYR A 515 37.53 14.76 -29.62
N ASN A 516 36.28 14.58 -29.21
CA ASN A 516 35.38 15.64 -28.78
C ASN A 516 34.80 15.29 -27.41
N TYR A 517 34.63 16.27 -26.53
CA TYR A 517 34.14 16.03 -25.17
C TYR A 517 32.80 15.26 -25.09
N PRO A 518 31.75 15.56 -25.90
CA PRO A 518 30.53 14.75 -25.90
C PRO A 518 30.73 13.30 -26.36
N MET A 519 31.64 13.07 -27.31
CA MET A 519 31.99 11.70 -27.71
C MET A 519 32.75 11.01 -26.58
N SER A 520 33.66 11.70 -25.91
CA SER A 520 34.41 11.15 -24.77
C SER A 520 33.50 10.72 -23.62
N LEU A 521 32.43 11.47 -23.36
CA LEU A 521 31.41 11.08 -22.39
C LEU A 521 30.69 9.79 -22.83
N PHE A 522 30.32 9.70 -24.10
CA PHE A 522 29.64 8.53 -24.65
C PHE A 522 30.54 7.28 -24.65
N THR A 523 31.78 7.40 -25.11
CA THR A 523 32.73 6.27 -25.13
C THR A 523 33.12 5.85 -23.72
N THR A 524 33.27 6.78 -22.77
CA THR A 524 33.50 6.44 -21.36
C THR A 524 32.30 5.73 -20.73
N PHE A 525 31.07 6.10 -21.11
CA PHE A 525 29.87 5.37 -20.71
C PHE A 525 29.85 3.94 -21.26
N GLU A 526 30.19 3.74 -22.54
CA GLU A 526 30.30 2.42 -23.14
C GLU A 526 31.39 1.55 -22.49
N LEU A 527 32.54 2.16 -22.15
CA LEU A 527 33.61 1.50 -21.41
C LEU A 527 33.19 1.14 -19.99
N PHE A 528 32.40 1.99 -19.32
CA PHE A 528 31.91 1.71 -17.97
C PHE A 528 31.03 0.45 -17.94
N LEU A 529 30.21 0.26 -18.98
CA LEU A 529 29.38 -0.94 -19.15
C LEU A 529 30.13 -2.12 -19.79
N THR A 530 31.42 -1.95 -20.12
CA THR A 530 32.25 -2.96 -20.81
C THR A 530 31.63 -3.46 -22.12
N ILE A 531 30.90 -2.59 -22.84
CA ILE A 531 30.23 -2.93 -24.11
C ILE A 531 31.21 -2.83 -25.28
N ILE A 532 32.14 -1.87 -25.22
CA ILE A 532 33.21 -1.70 -26.19
C ILE A 532 34.54 -2.18 -25.64
N ASP A 533 35.41 -2.65 -26.53
CA ASP A 533 36.79 -2.95 -26.18
C ASP A 533 37.53 -1.66 -25.80
N GLY A 534 38.43 -1.80 -24.83
CA GLY A 534 39.29 -0.71 -24.39
C GLY A 534 40.08 -0.11 -25.57
N PRO A 535 40.20 1.22 -25.66
CA PRO A 535 40.99 1.86 -26.71
C PRO A 535 42.43 1.35 -26.66
N ALA A 536 42.84 0.61 -27.70
CA ALA A 536 44.19 0.09 -27.83
C ALA A 536 44.66 0.29 -29.27
N ASN A 537 45.85 0.88 -29.42
CA ASN A 537 46.58 0.92 -30.66
C ASN A 537 48.01 0.47 -30.32
N TYR A 538 48.44 -0.66 -30.88
CA TYR A 538 49.76 -1.25 -30.59
C TYR A 538 50.85 -0.75 -31.53
N ASP A 539 50.47 -0.02 -32.58
CA ASP A 539 51.42 0.54 -33.55
C ASP A 539 51.97 1.90 -33.10
N VAL A 540 51.36 2.52 -32.08
CA VAL A 540 51.69 3.84 -31.56
C VAL A 540 51.80 3.78 -30.04
N ASP A 541 52.86 4.40 -29.49
CA ASP A 541 53.01 4.54 -28.05
C ASP A 541 51.94 5.49 -27.49
N LEU A 542 51.04 4.95 -26.67
CA LEU A 542 50.00 5.72 -25.99
C LEU A 542 50.60 6.56 -24.85
N PRO A 543 50.03 7.74 -24.52
CA PRO A 543 50.49 8.55 -23.39
C PRO A 543 50.51 7.72 -22.09
N PHE A 544 51.60 7.80 -21.33
CA PHE A 544 51.75 7.04 -20.08
C PHE A 544 50.56 7.22 -19.11
N MET A 545 50.03 8.45 -19.03
CA MET A 545 48.88 8.77 -18.18
C MET A 545 47.61 8.02 -18.57
N TYR A 546 47.43 7.66 -19.85
CA TYR A 546 46.31 6.84 -20.29
C TYR A 546 46.31 5.48 -19.61
N SER A 547 47.45 4.77 -19.64
CA SER A 547 47.58 3.44 -19.02
C SER A 547 47.27 3.47 -17.52
N VAL A 548 47.70 4.51 -16.81
CA VAL A 548 47.44 4.67 -15.37
C VAL A 548 45.96 4.97 -15.09
N VAL A 549 45.37 5.94 -15.80
CA VAL A 549 43.98 6.36 -15.58
C VAL A 549 43.00 5.27 -16.02
N TYR A 550 43.28 4.61 -17.15
CA TYR A 550 42.46 3.50 -17.65
C TYR A 550 42.50 2.28 -16.72
N PHE A 551 43.67 1.95 -16.15
CA PHE A 551 43.77 0.87 -15.16
C PHE A 551 42.94 1.17 -13.91
N ALA A 552 43.03 2.39 -13.38
CA ALA A 552 42.22 2.82 -12.24
C ALA A 552 40.71 2.81 -12.56
N PHE A 553 40.34 3.28 -13.75
CA PHE A 553 38.96 3.26 -14.24
C PHE A 553 38.43 1.82 -14.34
N ALA A 554 39.20 0.91 -14.94
CA ALA A 554 38.81 -0.48 -15.11
C ALA A 554 38.52 -1.15 -13.76
N ILE A 555 39.36 -0.94 -12.73
CA ILE A 555 39.12 -1.48 -11.39
C ILE A 555 37.81 -0.92 -10.80
N ILE A 556 37.62 0.40 -10.83
CA ILE A 556 36.46 1.04 -10.21
C ILE A 556 35.16 0.65 -10.94
N ALA A 557 35.16 0.70 -12.28
CA ALA A 557 33.99 0.41 -13.10
C ALA A 557 33.61 -1.07 -13.06
N THR A 558 34.56 -1.97 -13.33
CA THR A 558 34.27 -3.41 -13.50
C THR A 558 34.20 -4.15 -12.18
N LEU A 559 35.13 -3.91 -11.25
CA LEU A 559 35.26 -4.72 -10.04
C LEU A 559 34.35 -4.24 -8.92
N LEU A 560 34.14 -2.92 -8.82
CA LEU A 560 33.39 -2.34 -7.69
C LEU A 560 31.95 -1.98 -8.08
N MET A 561 31.77 -1.22 -9.16
CA MET A 561 30.46 -0.63 -9.45
C MET A 561 29.49 -1.61 -10.12
N LEU A 562 29.94 -2.43 -11.09
CA LEU A 562 29.07 -3.42 -11.72
C LEU A 562 28.66 -4.53 -10.72
N ASN A 563 29.61 -5.00 -9.90
CA ASN A 563 29.34 -6.00 -8.86
C ASN A 563 28.41 -5.46 -7.77
N LEU A 564 28.54 -4.19 -7.39
CA LEU A 564 27.61 -3.55 -6.46
C LEU A 564 26.21 -3.42 -7.06
N LEU A 565 26.09 -3.08 -8.35
CA LEU A 565 24.80 -3.01 -9.04
C LEU A 565 24.12 -4.39 -9.05
N ILE A 566 24.85 -5.45 -9.39
CA ILE A 566 24.34 -6.83 -9.40
C ILE A 566 23.89 -7.24 -7.99
N ALA A 567 24.65 -6.89 -6.95
CA ALA A 567 24.29 -7.17 -5.56
C ALA A 567 22.99 -6.45 -5.13
N MET A 568 22.86 -5.16 -5.46
CA MET A 568 21.64 -4.39 -5.16
C MET A 568 20.42 -4.96 -5.90
N MET A 569 20.55 -5.26 -7.20
CA MET A 569 19.48 -5.88 -7.98
C MET A 569 19.13 -7.29 -7.49
N GLY A 570 20.10 -8.04 -6.98
CA GLY A 570 19.89 -9.36 -6.38
C GLY A 570 19.01 -9.30 -5.12
N ASP A 571 19.26 -8.33 -4.23
CA ASP A 571 18.43 -8.14 -3.02
C ASP A 571 17.00 -7.71 -3.38
N THR A 572 16.83 -6.79 -4.34
CA THR A 572 15.50 -6.37 -4.76
C THR A 572 14.75 -7.46 -5.50
N HIS A 573 15.42 -8.27 -6.32
CA HIS A 573 14.83 -9.49 -6.90
C HIS A 573 14.28 -10.41 -5.81
N TRP A 574 15.09 -10.76 -4.81
CA TRP A 574 14.69 -11.68 -3.74
C TRP A 574 13.49 -11.16 -2.94
N ARG A 575 13.51 -9.87 -2.56
CA ARG A 575 12.41 -9.24 -1.82
C ARG A 575 11.11 -9.17 -2.64
N VAL A 576 11.22 -8.87 -3.93
CA VAL A 576 10.04 -8.81 -4.82
C VAL A 576 9.49 -10.19 -5.10
N ALA A 577 10.34 -11.22 -5.23
CA ALA A 577 9.90 -12.60 -5.42
C ALA A 577 9.01 -13.10 -4.27
N HIS A 578 9.30 -12.71 -3.02
CA HIS A 578 8.44 -13.06 -1.87
C HIS A 578 7.07 -12.37 -1.90
N GLU A 579 6.97 -11.20 -2.55
CA GLU A 579 5.74 -10.39 -2.64
C GLU A 579 5.04 -10.54 -3.99
N GLN A 580 5.56 -11.39 -4.87
CA GLN A 580 5.18 -11.36 -6.28
C GLN A 580 3.74 -11.78 -6.51
N ASP A 581 3.26 -12.76 -5.75
CA ASP A 581 1.90 -13.29 -5.89
C ASP A 581 0.84 -12.28 -5.44
N GLU A 582 1.11 -11.56 -4.34
CA GLU A 582 0.24 -10.47 -3.86
C GLU A 582 0.16 -9.33 -4.87
N LEU A 583 1.31 -8.92 -5.41
CA LEU A 583 1.40 -7.83 -6.39
C LEU A 583 0.78 -8.22 -7.73
N TRP A 584 1.04 -9.43 -8.22
CA TRP A 584 0.48 -9.94 -9.46
C TRP A 584 -1.04 -10.05 -9.36
N ARG A 585 -1.58 -10.58 -8.26
CA ARG A 585 -3.03 -10.60 -8.06
C ARG A 585 -3.64 -9.21 -8.05
N ALA A 586 -3.02 -8.26 -7.34
CA ALA A 586 -3.48 -6.87 -7.37
C ALA A 586 -3.46 -6.29 -8.79
N GLN A 587 -2.46 -6.64 -9.61
CA GLN A 587 -2.41 -6.25 -11.02
C GLN A 587 -3.53 -6.89 -11.85
N VAL A 588 -3.84 -8.16 -11.64
CA VAL A 588 -4.94 -8.85 -12.33
C VAL A 588 -6.27 -8.20 -11.98
N VAL A 589 -6.50 -7.88 -10.69
CA VAL A 589 -7.71 -7.15 -10.25
C VAL A 589 -7.77 -5.78 -10.94
N ALA A 590 -6.66 -5.04 -10.94
CA ALA A 590 -6.57 -3.73 -11.59
C ALA A 590 -6.94 -3.80 -13.08
N THR A 591 -6.37 -4.76 -13.80
CA THR A 591 -6.64 -4.99 -15.22
C THR A 591 -8.09 -5.43 -15.45
N THR A 592 -8.64 -6.27 -14.58
CA THR A 592 -10.03 -6.73 -14.67
C THR A 592 -11.01 -5.56 -14.55
N VAL A 593 -10.83 -4.72 -13.53
CA VAL A 593 -11.68 -3.53 -13.32
C VAL A 593 -11.51 -2.52 -14.45
N MET A 594 -10.28 -2.34 -14.96
CA MET A 594 -10.03 -1.47 -16.11
C MET A 594 -10.76 -1.96 -17.37
N LEU A 595 -10.69 -3.27 -17.67
CA LEU A 595 -11.39 -3.85 -18.81
C LEU A 595 -12.91 -3.77 -18.67
N GLU A 596 -13.43 -4.08 -17.48
CA GLU A 596 -14.87 -4.06 -17.20
C GLU A 596 -15.49 -2.67 -17.41
N ARG A 597 -14.72 -1.59 -17.14
CA ARG A 597 -15.18 -0.22 -17.38
C ARG A 597 -15.07 0.23 -18.83
N LYS A 598 -14.00 -0.18 -19.54
CA LYS A 598 -13.79 0.22 -20.94
C LYS A 598 -14.69 -0.56 -21.90
N LEU A 599 -15.04 -1.79 -21.57
CA LEU A 599 -15.90 -2.62 -22.41
C LEU A 599 -17.38 -2.26 -22.25
N PRO A 600 -18.16 -2.28 -23.35
CA PRO A 600 -19.60 -2.06 -23.27
C PRO A 600 -20.30 -3.18 -22.48
N ARG A 601 -21.39 -2.81 -21.82
CA ARG A 601 -22.22 -3.67 -20.96
C ARG A 601 -22.75 -4.95 -21.65
N CYS A 602 -22.78 -5.00 -22.97
CA CYS A 602 -23.22 -6.19 -23.72
C CYS A 602 -22.18 -7.32 -23.73
N LEU A 603 -20.89 -7.00 -23.67
CA LEU A 603 -19.81 -7.99 -23.72
C LEU A 603 -19.48 -8.56 -22.34
N TRP A 604 -19.79 -7.80 -21.28
CA TRP A 604 -19.48 -8.16 -19.91
C TRP A 604 -20.77 -8.17 -19.06
N PRO A 605 -21.42 -9.34 -18.89
CA PRO A 605 -22.59 -9.44 -18.03
C PRO A 605 -22.19 -9.25 -16.55
N ARG A 606 -23.14 -8.77 -15.75
CA ARG A 606 -22.93 -8.58 -14.31
C ARG A 606 -22.60 -9.91 -13.64
N SER A 607 -21.63 -9.90 -12.75
CA SER A 607 -21.17 -11.10 -12.04
C SER A 607 -22.12 -11.47 -10.89
N GLY A 608 -22.23 -12.77 -10.62
CA GLY A 608 -23.10 -13.31 -9.57
C GLY A 608 -24.52 -13.62 -10.05
N ILE A 609 -25.40 -13.91 -9.10
CA ILE A 609 -26.78 -14.32 -9.31
C ILE A 609 -27.70 -13.20 -8.81
N CYS A 610 -28.69 -12.83 -9.62
CA CYS A 610 -29.66 -11.81 -9.24
C CYS A 610 -30.65 -12.36 -8.20
N GLY A 611 -30.82 -11.65 -7.07
CA GLY A 611 -31.73 -12.06 -6.01
C GLY A 611 -33.22 -11.92 -6.36
N ARG A 612 -33.58 -11.11 -7.36
CA ARG A 612 -34.98 -10.81 -7.72
C ARG A 612 -35.75 -12.06 -8.11
N GLU A 613 -35.12 -12.94 -8.87
CA GLU A 613 -35.72 -14.19 -9.36
C GLU A 613 -36.04 -15.18 -8.22
N PHE A 614 -35.36 -15.03 -7.08
CA PHE A 614 -35.47 -15.92 -5.92
C PHE A 614 -36.17 -15.27 -4.72
N GLY A 615 -36.72 -14.06 -4.87
CA GLY A 615 -37.37 -13.33 -3.78
C GLY A 615 -36.41 -12.75 -2.73
N LEU A 616 -35.11 -12.68 -3.02
CA LEU A 616 -34.06 -12.13 -2.14
C LEU A 616 -33.85 -10.62 -2.34
N GLY A 617 -34.78 -9.95 -3.04
CA GLY A 617 -34.71 -8.53 -3.38
C GLY A 617 -33.73 -8.20 -4.52
N ASP A 618 -33.37 -6.93 -4.64
CA ASP A 618 -32.60 -6.39 -5.78
C ASP A 618 -31.09 -6.60 -5.68
N ARG A 619 -30.65 -7.35 -4.67
CA ARG A 619 -29.24 -7.60 -4.37
C ARG A 619 -28.66 -8.67 -5.27
N TRP A 620 -27.34 -8.63 -5.41
CA TRP A 620 -26.58 -9.61 -6.19
C TRP A 620 -25.74 -10.45 -5.25
N TYR A 621 -25.76 -11.75 -5.50
CA TYR A 621 -25.16 -12.74 -4.62
C TYR A 621 -24.11 -13.58 -5.35
N LEU A 622 -23.07 -13.97 -4.61
CA LEU A 622 -22.09 -14.94 -5.05
C LEU A 622 -22.20 -16.20 -4.20
N ARG A 623 -22.47 -17.32 -4.84
CA ARG A 623 -22.45 -18.65 -4.20
C ARG A 623 -21.02 -19.17 -4.20
N ILE A 624 -20.55 -19.57 -3.02
CA ILE A 624 -19.25 -20.20 -2.83
C ILE A 624 -19.45 -21.53 -2.10
N GLU A 625 -18.75 -22.55 -2.58
CA GLU A 625 -18.74 -23.87 -1.97
C GLU A 625 -17.38 -24.10 -1.32
N ASP A 626 -17.35 -24.10 0.00
CA ASP A 626 -16.14 -24.30 0.78
C ASP A 626 -16.09 -25.74 1.29
N ARG A 627 -14.94 -26.38 1.10
CA ARG A 627 -14.63 -27.67 1.73
C ARG A 627 -13.88 -27.43 3.04
N ILE A 628 -14.60 -27.56 4.15
CA ILE A 628 -14.06 -27.51 5.50
C ILE A 628 -13.54 -28.91 5.86
N ASP A 629 -12.26 -29.16 5.63
CA ASP A 629 -11.62 -30.37 6.12
C ASP A 629 -11.40 -30.25 7.65
N PRO A 630 -12.07 -31.06 8.49
CA PRO A 630 -11.97 -30.95 9.94
C PRO A 630 -10.54 -31.24 10.44
N ASN A 631 -9.79 -32.07 9.72
CA ASN A 631 -8.40 -32.39 10.03
C ASN A 631 -7.46 -31.21 9.80
N LYS A 632 -7.73 -30.35 8.80
CA LYS A 632 -6.93 -29.14 8.54
C LYS A 632 -7.11 -28.10 9.65
N HIS A 633 -8.33 -27.96 10.17
CA HIS A 633 -8.61 -27.10 11.33
C HIS A 633 -8.00 -27.63 12.64
N LYS A 634 -8.10 -28.94 12.89
CA LYS A 634 -7.41 -29.56 14.04
C LYS A 634 -5.89 -29.39 13.94
N MET A 635 -5.32 -29.61 12.75
CA MET A 635 -3.89 -29.46 12.50
C MET A 635 -3.43 -28.00 12.63
N MET A 636 -4.21 -27.02 12.16
CA MET A 636 -3.93 -25.60 12.42
C MET A 636 -3.88 -25.28 13.91
N ARG A 637 -4.87 -25.75 14.70
CA ARG A 637 -4.86 -25.57 16.16
C ARG A 637 -3.64 -26.20 16.83
N TYR A 638 -3.23 -27.39 16.39
CA TYR A 638 -2.00 -28.01 16.88
C TYR A 638 -0.78 -27.15 16.51
N THR A 639 -0.65 -26.70 15.26
CA THR A 639 0.47 -25.85 14.84
C THR A 639 0.52 -24.50 15.55
N GLU A 640 -0.64 -23.90 15.86
CA GLU A 640 -0.71 -22.66 16.66
C GLU A 640 -0.31 -22.91 18.12
N ALA A 641 -0.78 -24.01 18.72
CA ALA A 641 -0.35 -24.41 20.07
C ALA A 641 1.17 -24.64 20.15
N PHE A 642 1.76 -25.27 19.12
CA PHE A 642 3.21 -25.48 19.05
C PHE A 642 3.98 -24.17 18.79
N LYS A 643 3.44 -23.23 18.01
CA LYS A 643 4.06 -21.89 17.82
C LYS A 643 4.08 -21.06 19.10
N VAL A 644 3.06 -21.17 19.95
CA VAL A 644 3.04 -20.53 21.28
C VAL A 644 4.13 -21.14 22.17
N GLN A 645 4.30 -22.46 22.09
CA GLN A 645 5.30 -23.19 22.87
C GLN A 645 6.75 -22.87 22.46
N ASP A 646 7.01 -22.60 21.17
CA ASP A 646 8.31 -22.15 20.69
C ASP A 646 8.62 -20.69 21.08
N ARG A 647 7.61 -19.81 21.19
CA ARG A 647 7.78 -18.46 21.76
C ARG A 647 8.11 -18.51 23.25
N ASP A 648 7.39 -19.33 24.02
CA ASP A 648 7.64 -19.49 25.46
C ASP A 648 9.02 -20.16 25.75
N ASN A 649 9.54 -20.97 24.82
CA ASN A 649 10.88 -21.54 24.92
C ASN A 649 11.99 -20.57 24.50
N CYS A 650 11.75 -19.66 23.54
CA CYS A 650 12.72 -18.61 23.19
C CYS A 650 12.87 -17.56 24.31
N ASP A 651 11.78 -17.17 24.97
CA ASP A 651 11.83 -16.19 26.07
C ASP A 651 12.54 -16.76 27.32
N LYS A 652 12.47 -18.09 27.55
CA LYS A 652 13.22 -18.75 28.65
C LYS A 652 14.69 -19.04 28.31
N GLY A 653 15.07 -19.00 27.03
CA GLY A 653 16.46 -19.20 26.58
C GLY A 653 17.33 -17.95 26.74
N SER A 654 16.73 -16.76 26.79
CA SER A 654 17.46 -15.48 26.81
C SER A 654 17.76 -14.94 28.21
N GLU A 655 17.14 -15.48 29.27
CA GLU A 655 17.37 -15.05 30.67
C GLU A 655 18.44 -15.87 31.42
N LYS A 656 19.10 -16.85 30.79
CA LYS A 656 20.11 -17.71 31.45
C LYS A 656 21.54 -17.55 30.92
N LEU A 657 21.84 -16.52 30.13
CA LEU A 657 23.17 -16.32 29.54
C LEU A 657 23.91 -15.08 30.07
N GLU A 658 23.64 -14.65 31.30
CA GLU A 658 24.49 -13.69 32.01
C GLU A 658 24.52 -14.06 33.50
N THR A 659 25.34 -15.04 33.87
CA THR A 659 25.98 -15.08 35.20
C THR A 659 27.01 -16.20 35.27
N ASN A 660 28.22 -15.79 35.65
CA ASN A 660 29.28 -16.54 36.32
C ASN A 660 30.25 -17.36 35.45
N GLY A 661 31.44 -16.78 35.35
CA GLY A 661 32.68 -17.49 35.07
C GLY A 661 33.25 -18.21 36.30
N ASP A 662 34.21 -19.07 35.97
CA ASP A 662 35.25 -19.72 36.76
C ASP A 662 34.98 -20.96 37.63
N THR A 663 35.95 -21.87 37.48
CA THR A 663 36.44 -22.97 38.33
C THR A 663 35.86 -24.40 38.24
N LEU A 664 36.54 -25.21 37.42
CA LEU A 664 37.27 -26.47 37.73
C LEU A 664 36.66 -27.59 38.61
N CYS A 665 36.70 -28.81 38.04
CA CYS A 665 36.97 -30.15 38.62
C CYS A 665 35.85 -31.04 39.25
N LYS A 666 35.69 -32.22 38.59
CA LYS A 666 35.52 -33.61 39.10
C LYS A 666 34.59 -33.88 40.30
N LYS A 667 33.54 -34.71 40.11
CA LYS A 667 33.49 -36.15 40.48
C LYS A 667 32.11 -36.77 40.20
N GLU A 668 32.14 -38.08 39.95
CA GLU A 668 31.05 -38.98 39.56
C GLU A 668 30.10 -39.42 40.70
N MET A 669 29.04 -40.12 40.27
CA MET A 669 28.09 -41.01 40.98
C MET A 669 26.94 -40.31 41.71
N SER A 670 25.68 -40.70 41.54
CA SER A 670 25.17 -42.08 41.53
C SER A 670 24.00 -42.31 40.57
N ALA A 671 24.15 -43.30 39.69
CA ALA A 671 23.04 -43.98 39.04
C ALA A 671 22.43 -45.01 40.02
N LEU A 672 21.09 -45.04 40.11
CA LEU A 672 20.36 -46.18 40.63
C LEU A 672 19.43 -46.69 39.54
N SER A 673 19.68 -47.95 39.22
CA SER A 673 19.17 -48.77 38.14
C SER A 673 17.70 -49.13 38.28
N LEU A 674 16.96 -49.04 37.17
CA LEU A 674 15.86 -49.95 36.86
C LEU A 674 15.85 -50.18 35.34
N SER A 675 16.46 -51.29 34.96
CA SER A 675 16.47 -51.82 33.60
C SER A 675 15.21 -52.65 33.36
N ARG A 676 14.44 -52.30 32.33
CA ARG A 676 13.82 -53.30 31.47
C ARG A 676 13.78 -52.78 30.04
N SER A 677 14.52 -53.50 29.22
CA SER A 677 14.80 -53.29 27.80
C SER A 677 13.55 -53.46 26.94
N THR A 678 13.41 -52.61 25.91
CA THR A 678 12.99 -52.98 24.55
C THR A 678 13.21 -51.79 23.60
N SER A 679 14.25 -51.94 22.77
CA SER A 679 14.41 -51.39 21.41
C SER A 679 13.52 -50.22 20.97
N ARG A 680 14.04 -48.99 21.09
CA ARG A 680 13.54 -47.79 20.38
C ARG A 680 14.70 -46.99 19.78
N THR A 681 15.28 -47.49 18.70
CA THR A 681 16.28 -46.73 17.91
C THR A 681 15.96 -46.70 16.41
N SER A 682 14.92 -47.39 15.94
CA SER A 682 14.46 -47.30 14.55
C SER A 682 13.33 -46.28 14.33
N SER A 683 12.58 -45.89 15.37
CA SER A 683 11.42 -45.00 15.22
C SER A 683 11.81 -43.54 14.98
N HIS A 684 12.90 -43.04 15.57
CA HIS A 684 13.28 -41.63 15.46
C HIS A 684 13.70 -41.23 14.03
N ARG A 685 14.30 -42.16 13.28
CA ARG A 685 14.72 -41.94 11.88
C ARG A 685 13.53 -41.92 10.93
N GLY A 686 12.53 -42.80 11.15
CA GLY A 686 11.27 -42.80 10.40
C GLY A 686 10.47 -41.51 10.61
N TRP A 687 10.44 -41.01 11.84
CA TRP A 687 9.81 -39.72 12.17
C TRP A 687 10.54 -38.52 11.56
N GLU A 688 11.87 -38.54 11.47
CA GLU A 688 12.63 -37.48 10.79
C GLU A 688 12.46 -37.51 9.25
N ILE A 689 12.33 -38.69 8.66
CA ILE A 689 12.06 -38.85 7.23
C ILE A 689 10.64 -38.35 6.90
N LEU A 690 9.64 -38.70 7.71
CA LEU A 690 8.28 -38.14 7.61
C LEU A 690 8.26 -36.63 7.83
N ARG A 691 9.08 -36.11 8.76
CA ARG A 691 9.21 -34.67 9.02
C ARG A 691 9.83 -33.92 7.84
N ARG A 692 10.80 -34.51 7.15
CA ARG A 692 11.42 -33.90 5.94
C ARG A 692 10.55 -34.04 4.69
N SER A 693 9.83 -35.15 4.53
CA SER A 693 8.93 -35.35 3.38
C SER A 693 7.72 -34.43 3.47
N THR A 694 7.10 -34.29 4.64
CA THR A 694 5.98 -33.36 4.87
C THR A 694 6.41 -31.90 4.73
N PHE A 695 7.62 -31.55 5.16
CA PHE A 695 8.17 -30.20 4.98
C PHE A 695 8.49 -29.89 3.51
N ARG A 696 9.00 -30.85 2.73
CA ARG A 696 9.17 -30.70 1.27
C ARG A 696 7.83 -30.55 0.54
N GLN A 697 6.81 -31.29 0.98
CA GLN A 697 5.45 -31.21 0.41
C GLN A 697 4.77 -29.86 0.69
N LEU A 698 5.12 -29.20 1.80
CA LEU A 698 4.68 -27.85 2.16
C LEU A 698 5.43 -26.73 1.40
N CYS A 699 6.66 -26.98 0.93
CA CYS A 699 7.48 -26.01 0.19
C CYS A 699 7.34 -26.09 -1.34
N GLY A 700 6.57 -27.04 -1.89
CA GLY A 700 6.23 -27.05 -3.32
C GLY A 700 7.35 -27.49 -4.28
N GLU A 701 8.39 -28.18 -3.82
CA GLU A 701 9.39 -28.78 -4.72
C GLU A 701 8.93 -30.18 -5.19
N VAL A 702 8.64 -30.32 -6.48
CA VAL A 702 8.35 -31.62 -7.12
C VAL A 702 9.66 -32.17 -7.71
N GLY A 703 10.12 -33.32 -7.22
CA GLY A 703 11.20 -34.13 -7.78
C GLY A 703 10.73 -35.57 -8.05
N PRO A 704 11.36 -36.30 -9.00
CA PRO A 704 10.70 -37.33 -9.80
C PRO A 704 10.44 -38.64 -9.05
N ALA A 705 9.48 -39.39 -9.60
CA ALA A 705 9.02 -40.70 -9.19
C ALA A 705 10.15 -41.67 -8.82
N VAL A 706 9.93 -42.43 -7.75
CA VAL A 706 10.59 -43.72 -7.51
C VAL A 706 9.45 -44.74 -7.41
N ASP A 707 9.21 -45.41 -8.53
CA ASP A 707 8.61 -46.72 -8.56
C ASP A 707 9.61 -47.75 -8.00
N GLU A 708 9.04 -48.84 -7.50
CA GLU A 708 9.64 -50.14 -7.14
C GLU A 708 10.19 -50.35 -5.71
N GLU A 709 9.87 -51.56 -5.23
CA GLU A 709 10.33 -52.30 -4.05
C GLU A 709 9.68 -51.85 -2.72
N VAL A 710 8.92 -52.65 -1.97
CA VAL A 710 9.12 -54.05 -1.56
C VAL A 710 7.77 -54.64 -1.05
N TYR A 711 7.48 -55.87 -1.48
CA TYR A 711 6.52 -56.81 -0.90
C TYR A 711 6.93 -57.28 0.50
N ASP A 712 5.95 -57.66 1.31
CA ASP A 712 6.03 -58.54 2.49
C ASP A 712 6.68 -57.99 3.79
N VAL A 713 5.81 -57.70 4.79
CA VAL A 713 5.55 -58.44 6.06
C VAL A 713 4.85 -57.51 7.06
#